data_AF-A0A6A5U0T6-F1
#
_entry.id   AF-A0A6A5U0T6-F1
#
_cell.length_a   1.000
_cell.length_b   1.000
_cell.length_c   1.000
_cell.angle_alpha   90.00
_cell.angle_beta   90.00
_cell.angle_gamma   90.00
#
_symmetry.space_group_name_H-M   'P 1'
#
loop_
_entity.id
_entity.type
_entity.pdbx_description
1 polymer ?
#
loop_
_entity_poly.entity_id
_entity_poly.type
_entity_poly.pdbx_seq_one_letter_code
_entity_poly.pdbx_strand_id
1 'polypeptide(L)'
;MSELEDAFVKRGYWIDHSRGLVMGQTLTVESQTGIIIVAILTILASVASAQLWNLCAFLIHQFRADGNPSDGLFWQQQALLRTMPTPTAFLADSFKLSWRWRSKLPCPLLRSSLLLVFAVCFVVSSIAGGISTSYVVDNSNIEVLVNGPMCGHINYTRVYGNQSTSPLIAGLGESIQSYVANCYQNRSSLPAPCQNTFSRPRIPFTTVPSSCPWNTSMCAPGETPAVAMDSGLLDMRTHFGLNVEAKDTVKFRRRDTCNVLPLEGRIFTRNASYWEGSGRFGDDRTTLEFGTYRNTPLELRPEATFVQSAALSAFQATLLPEAIMNFLLPDEFTLGIDPLPEMKRNDVDVGLIAVWLNDVWYEAPVADPLFSAHREVVWVVGGGNANLTQFRGDHAAGVIGCAQQVDFCTPLSGSPLQLTTNDFPDASPIQFSLLQLLQSISRFSDNIMLGPGYGNLLAGKTVIRGISEGLPDDQWIRELVNWERISWTAYQMLLSVSIIGPKVFDEFADEYREAPKTEGDRALCRSLKMRKAGGFANVNVFALVFIITFSTFITVFNMTVLRFFIFLSRFRRALAPRIDRWVQDGIFQLQRRAFEAEGVGNWVDLEKEVPVTMEREYLAELPFPSTVRHVAHERHVGNDDLDEDAMKSSSISDTECERTQTQGLEDEFVIPFLERMDSKATLTEERATMASITDVCVK
;
A
#
# COMPACT_ATOMS: atom_id res chain seq x y z
N MET A 1 -2.69 -10.32 -18.34
CA MET A 1 -3.74 -9.56 -17.64
C MET A 1 -3.23 -8.14 -17.50
N SER A 2 -4.03 -7.16 -17.89
CA SER A 2 -3.68 -5.73 -17.83
C SER A 2 -3.97 -5.15 -16.44
N GLU A 3 -3.82 -3.83 -16.32
CA GLU A 3 -4.46 -3.04 -15.25
C GLU A 3 -5.98 -3.32 -15.20
N LEU A 4 -6.57 -3.23 -14.00
CA LEU A 4 -8.00 -3.44 -13.77
C LEU A 4 -8.86 -2.46 -14.58
N GLU A 5 -9.87 -2.96 -15.29
CA GLU A 5 -10.81 -2.12 -16.04
C GLU A 5 -11.67 -1.24 -15.12
N ASP A 6 -11.95 -0.02 -15.56
CA ASP A 6 -12.68 1.00 -14.81
C ASP A 6 -14.10 0.57 -14.39
N ALA A 7 -14.71 -0.37 -15.14
CA ALA A 7 -16.02 -0.94 -14.85
C ALA A 7 -16.03 -1.85 -13.61
N PHE A 8 -14.88 -2.44 -13.25
CA PHE A 8 -14.73 -3.36 -12.12
C PHE A 8 -14.18 -2.67 -10.86
N VAL A 9 -13.99 -1.35 -10.89
CA VAL A 9 -13.56 -0.55 -9.73
C VAL A 9 -14.76 -0.26 -8.83
N LYS A 10 -14.70 -0.66 -7.55
CA LYS A 10 -15.70 -0.28 -6.57
C LYS A 10 -15.63 1.22 -6.30
N ARG A 11 -16.68 1.93 -6.71
CA ARG A 11 -16.91 3.34 -6.35
C ARG A 11 -17.65 3.42 -5.01
N GLY A 12 -17.43 4.48 -4.24
CA GLY A 12 -18.08 4.70 -2.95
C GLY A 12 -17.26 4.21 -1.75
N TYR A 13 -17.94 4.01 -0.62
CA TYR A 13 -17.32 3.72 0.68
C TYR A 13 -16.85 2.27 0.84
N TRP A 14 -15.66 2.11 1.43
CA TRP A 14 -15.13 0.85 1.93
C TRP A 14 -14.07 1.10 3.02
N ILE A 15 -13.56 0.04 3.65
CA ILE A 15 -12.52 0.12 4.67
C ILE A 15 -11.32 -0.67 4.17
N ASP A 16 -10.17 -0.02 4.01
CA ASP A 16 -8.89 -0.67 3.84
C ASP A 16 -8.43 -1.23 5.19
N HIS A 17 -8.74 -2.51 5.43
CA HIS A 17 -8.41 -3.18 6.69
C HIS A 17 -6.90 -3.19 6.96
N SER A 18 -6.03 -2.97 5.96
CA SER A 18 -4.58 -2.83 6.19
C SER A 18 -4.20 -1.55 6.95
N ARG A 19 -5.04 -0.51 6.91
CA ARG A 19 -4.88 0.77 7.63
C ARG A 19 -5.78 0.88 8.89
N GLY A 20 -6.47 -0.21 9.25
CA GLY A 20 -7.36 -0.28 10.42
C GLY A 20 -8.70 0.45 10.24
N LEU A 21 -9.60 0.26 11.21
CA LEU A 21 -11.02 0.68 11.12
C LEU A 21 -11.25 2.20 11.11
N VAL A 22 -10.25 3.01 11.47
CA VAL A 22 -10.35 4.48 11.51
C VAL A 22 -9.64 5.11 10.30
N MET A 23 -8.32 4.87 10.16
CA MET A 23 -7.52 5.47 9.09
C MET A 23 -7.67 4.76 7.73
N GLY A 24 -8.26 3.56 7.70
CA GLY A 24 -8.59 2.83 6.47
C GLY A 24 -9.93 3.21 5.84
N GLN A 25 -10.75 4.04 6.48
CA GLN A 25 -12.03 4.45 5.92
C GLN A 25 -11.81 5.26 4.64
N THR A 26 -12.16 4.63 3.51
CA THR A 26 -11.78 5.09 2.17
C THR A 26 -13.03 5.27 1.31
N LEU A 27 -13.08 6.38 0.60
CA LEU A 27 -14.12 6.70 -0.37
C LEU A 27 -13.46 6.80 -1.75
N THR A 28 -13.67 5.79 -2.59
CA THR A 28 -13.12 5.77 -3.96
C THR A 28 -14.06 6.53 -4.90
N VAL A 29 -13.52 7.53 -5.58
CA VAL A 29 -14.23 8.42 -6.52
C VAL A 29 -13.46 8.54 -7.84
N GLU A 30 -14.07 9.15 -8.86
CA GLU A 30 -13.35 9.54 -10.07
C GLU A 30 -12.33 10.65 -9.75
N SER A 31 -11.20 10.66 -10.45
CA SER A 31 -10.09 11.60 -10.19
C SER A 31 -10.52 13.07 -10.25
N GLN A 32 -11.45 13.42 -11.17
CA GLN A 32 -12.03 14.76 -11.24
C GLN A 32 -12.78 15.15 -9.96
N THR A 33 -13.57 14.23 -9.38
CA THR A 33 -14.26 14.44 -8.09
C THR A 33 -13.26 14.58 -6.95
N GLY A 34 -12.18 13.79 -6.96
CA GLY A 34 -11.08 13.91 -6.00
C GLY A 34 -10.46 15.31 -5.98
N ILE A 35 -10.18 15.89 -7.14
CA ILE A 35 -9.65 17.26 -7.27
C ILE A 35 -10.62 18.29 -6.70
N ILE A 36 -11.93 18.15 -6.96
CA ILE A 36 -12.96 19.04 -6.42
C ILE A 36 -13.01 18.95 -4.88
N ILE A 37 -12.89 17.75 -4.32
CA ILE A 37 -12.84 17.53 -2.86
C ILE A 37 -11.63 18.24 -2.24
N VAL A 38 -10.43 18.10 -2.83
CA VAL A 38 -9.22 18.82 -2.34
C VAL A 38 -9.44 20.33 -2.37
N ALA A 39 -10.00 20.88 -3.46
CA ALA A 39 -10.26 22.31 -3.58
C ALA A 39 -11.22 22.83 -2.49
N ILE A 40 -12.32 22.11 -2.22
CA ILE A 40 -13.27 22.45 -1.15
C ILE A 40 -12.59 22.40 0.22
N LEU A 41 -11.78 21.36 0.49
CA LEU A 41 -11.06 21.21 1.76
C LEU A 41 -10.03 22.33 1.97
N THR A 42 -9.29 22.74 0.93
CA THR A 42 -8.35 23.86 1.01
C THR A 42 -9.05 25.18 1.31
N ILE A 43 -10.23 25.43 0.73
CA ILE A 43 -11.05 26.61 1.03
C ILE A 43 -11.52 26.56 2.50
N LEU A 44 -12.04 25.43 2.97
CA LEU A 44 -12.49 25.26 4.36
C LEU A 44 -11.34 25.45 5.36
N ALA A 45 -10.18 24.85 5.11
CA ALA A 45 -8.98 25.01 5.94
C ALA A 45 -8.48 26.48 5.97
N SER A 46 -8.57 27.19 4.85
CA SER A 46 -8.22 28.62 4.77
C SER A 46 -9.18 29.48 5.60
N VAL A 47 -10.49 29.23 5.51
CA VAL A 47 -11.50 29.90 6.35
C VAL A 47 -11.27 29.58 7.81
N ALA A 48 -11.10 28.31 8.17
CA ALA A 48 -10.85 27.86 9.54
C ALA A 48 -9.61 28.53 10.15
N SER A 49 -8.51 28.61 9.40
CA SER A 49 -7.27 29.27 9.83
C SER A 49 -7.48 30.77 10.09
N ALA A 50 -8.24 31.46 9.25
CA ALA A 50 -8.58 32.87 9.46
C ALA A 50 -9.49 33.07 10.70
N GLN A 51 -10.47 32.21 10.92
CA GLN A 51 -11.35 32.30 12.10
C GLN A 51 -10.61 31.92 13.40
N LEU A 52 -9.71 30.94 13.34
CA LEU A 52 -8.83 30.56 14.45
C LEU A 52 -7.87 31.70 14.82
N TRP A 53 -7.32 32.40 13.82
CA TRP A 53 -6.48 33.57 14.07
C TRP A 53 -7.23 34.67 14.82
N ASN A 54 -8.48 34.97 14.44
CA ASN A 54 -9.29 35.97 15.11
C ASN A 54 -9.51 35.64 16.60
N LEU A 55 -9.77 34.36 16.91
CA LEU A 55 -9.84 33.86 18.29
C LEU A 55 -8.50 34.03 19.03
N CYS A 56 -7.38 33.67 18.39
CA CYS A 56 -6.05 33.84 18.98
C CYS A 56 -5.72 35.31 19.26
N ALA A 57 -5.99 36.21 18.31
CA ALA A 57 -5.77 37.65 18.47
C ALA A 57 -6.62 38.23 19.62
N PHE A 58 -7.90 37.82 19.71
CA PHE A 58 -8.78 38.15 20.83
C PHE A 58 -8.23 37.63 22.17
N LEU A 59 -7.84 36.35 22.25
CA LEU A 59 -7.32 35.76 23.48
C LEU A 59 -6.02 36.44 23.92
N ILE A 60 -5.09 36.70 23.00
CA ILE A 60 -3.83 37.42 23.29
C ILE A 60 -4.12 38.84 23.81
N HIS A 61 -5.09 39.55 23.22
CA HIS A 61 -5.56 40.83 23.76
C HIS A 61 -6.15 40.67 25.16
N GLN A 62 -7.04 39.70 25.40
CA GLN A 62 -7.67 39.48 26.70
C GLN A 62 -6.67 39.10 27.80
N PHE A 63 -5.66 38.28 27.49
CA PHE A 63 -4.60 37.93 28.46
C PHE A 63 -3.72 39.13 28.82
N ARG A 64 -3.44 40.00 27.85
CA ARG A 64 -2.61 41.19 28.05
C ARG A 64 -3.37 42.40 28.61
N ALA A 65 -4.70 42.44 28.51
CA ALA A 65 -5.53 43.53 29.01
C ALA A 65 -5.67 43.52 30.54
N ASP A 66 -4.56 43.55 31.27
CA ASP A 66 -4.50 43.59 32.74
C ASP A 66 -4.96 44.94 33.32
N GLY A 67 -4.67 46.04 32.62
CA GLY A 67 -4.98 47.42 33.01
C GLY A 67 -3.84 48.16 33.67
N ASN A 68 -2.64 47.59 33.70
CA ASN A 68 -1.47 48.23 34.30
C ASN A 68 -0.97 49.39 33.41
N PRO A 69 -0.55 50.53 33.99
CA PRO A 69 0.08 51.61 33.25
C PRO A 69 1.26 51.10 32.42
N SER A 70 1.17 51.26 31.10
CA SER A 70 2.09 50.67 30.12
C SER A 70 2.51 51.70 29.06
N ASP A 71 3.60 51.41 28.35
CA ASP A 71 4.14 52.31 27.32
C ASP A 71 3.25 52.41 26.05
N GLY A 72 3.50 53.42 25.22
CA GLY A 72 2.72 53.66 24.00
C GLY A 72 2.80 52.54 22.97
N LEU A 73 3.89 51.76 22.95
CA LEU A 73 4.03 50.60 22.07
C LEU A 73 3.07 49.48 22.50
N PHE A 74 2.95 49.22 23.81
CA PHE A 74 2.00 48.24 24.34
C PHE A 74 0.55 48.58 23.97
N TRP A 75 0.10 49.83 24.17
CA TRP A 75 -1.27 50.23 23.85
C TRP A 75 -1.56 50.20 22.35
N GLN A 76 -0.61 50.61 21.51
CA GLN A 76 -0.73 50.47 20.06
C GLN A 76 -0.80 49.00 19.61
N GLN A 77 -0.16 48.08 20.33
CA GLN A 77 -0.32 46.64 20.09
C GLN A 77 -1.69 46.09 20.52
N GLN A 78 -2.30 46.58 21.61
CA GLN A 78 -3.69 46.22 21.96
C GLN A 78 -4.66 46.66 20.87
N ALA A 79 -4.58 47.93 20.46
CA ALA A 79 -5.38 48.46 19.36
C ALA A 79 -5.17 47.69 18.04
N LEU A 80 -3.93 47.30 17.72
CA LEU A 80 -3.63 46.47 16.54
C LEU A 80 -4.19 45.04 16.65
N LEU A 81 -4.21 44.43 17.84
CA LEU A 81 -4.88 43.13 18.03
C LEU A 81 -6.40 43.25 17.89
N ARG A 82 -6.97 44.38 18.32
CA ARG A 82 -8.41 44.67 18.29
C ARG A 82 -8.98 44.87 16.87
N THR A 83 -8.17 45.31 15.91
CA THR A 83 -8.60 45.39 14.50
C THR A 83 -8.68 44.03 13.81
N MET A 84 -8.25 42.94 14.47
CA MET A 84 -8.18 41.58 13.92
C MET A 84 -7.54 41.52 12.51
N PRO A 85 -6.32 42.09 12.34
CA PRO A 85 -5.59 42.03 11.07
C PRO A 85 -5.26 40.58 10.73
N THR A 86 -5.08 40.25 9.44
CA THR A 86 -4.57 38.93 9.05
C THR A 86 -3.19 38.68 9.66
N PRO A 87 -2.75 37.42 9.86
CA PRO A 87 -1.44 37.13 10.47
C PRO A 87 -0.27 37.84 9.78
N THR A 88 -0.31 37.96 8.44
CA THR A 88 0.70 38.65 7.63
C THR A 88 0.65 40.17 7.78
N ALA A 89 -0.55 40.77 7.84
CA ALA A 89 -0.69 42.19 8.14
C ALA A 89 -0.23 42.52 9.57
N PHE A 90 -0.58 41.68 10.55
CA PHE A 90 -0.13 41.81 11.94
C PHE A 90 1.40 41.82 12.06
N LEU A 91 2.11 40.94 11.33
CA LEU A 91 3.57 40.93 11.26
C LEU A 91 4.13 42.23 10.68
N ALA A 92 3.60 42.68 9.53
CA ALA A 92 4.07 43.89 8.87
C ALA A 92 3.86 45.14 9.74
N ASP A 93 2.68 45.27 10.37
CA ASP A 93 2.36 46.42 11.21
C ASP A 93 3.08 46.37 12.56
N SER A 94 3.20 45.21 13.19
CA SER A 94 4.02 45.04 14.41
C SER A 94 5.49 45.38 14.17
N PHE A 95 6.03 45.07 12.97
CA PHE A 95 7.36 45.50 12.57
C PHE A 95 7.45 47.02 12.37
N LYS A 96 6.47 47.65 11.68
CA LYS A 96 6.39 49.12 11.54
C LYS A 96 6.34 49.82 12.90
N LEU A 97 5.50 49.35 13.83
CA LEU A 97 5.43 49.84 15.21
C LEU A 97 6.81 49.73 15.88
N SER A 98 7.37 48.52 15.94
CA SER A 98 8.66 48.27 16.61
C SER A 98 9.81 49.10 16.02
N TRP A 99 9.81 49.31 14.70
CA TRP A 99 10.77 50.16 14.01
C TRP A 99 10.60 51.64 14.34
N ARG A 100 9.37 52.14 14.46
CA ARG A 100 9.11 53.55 14.85
C ARG A 100 9.50 53.84 16.29
N TRP A 101 9.34 52.88 17.20
CA TRP A 101 9.73 53.02 18.60
C TRP A 101 11.23 52.77 18.88
N ARG A 102 12.04 52.40 17.87
CA ARG A 102 13.46 52.00 18.02
C ARG A 102 14.39 53.02 18.67
N SER A 103 14.04 54.31 18.64
CA SER A 103 14.81 55.41 19.25
C SER A 103 14.15 56.00 20.50
N LYS A 104 13.09 55.35 21.01
CA LYS A 104 12.27 55.84 22.13
C LYS A 104 12.09 54.83 23.25
N LEU A 105 12.21 53.53 22.95
CA LEU A 105 12.19 52.44 23.92
C LEU A 105 13.40 51.53 23.72
N PRO A 106 13.98 50.95 24.77
CA PRO A 106 15.04 49.96 24.63
C PRO A 106 14.48 48.64 24.07
N CYS A 107 15.15 48.09 23.07
CA CYS A 107 14.88 46.79 22.45
C CYS A 107 13.39 46.51 22.10
N PRO A 108 12.68 47.39 21.36
CA PRO A 108 11.24 47.23 21.12
C PRO A 108 10.91 46.01 20.26
N LEU A 109 11.81 45.59 19.36
CA LEU A 109 11.67 44.32 18.62
C LEU A 109 11.71 43.11 19.55
N LEU A 110 12.52 43.14 20.62
CA LEU A 110 12.56 42.06 21.61
C LEU A 110 11.28 42.04 22.46
N ARG A 111 10.74 43.21 22.82
CA ARG A 111 9.42 43.33 23.48
C ARG A 111 8.27 42.79 22.61
N SER A 112 8.33 42.99 21.29
CA SER A 112 7.37 42.44 20.32
C SER A 112 7.63 40.98 19.95
N SER A 113 8.76 40.38 20.35
CA SER A 113 9.26 39.12 19.78
C SER A 113 8.30 37.95 19.94
N LEU A 114 7.69 37.76 21.11
CA LEU A 114 6.74 36.66 21.36
C LEU A 114 5.52 36.72 20.43
N LEU A 115 5.01 37.93 20.15
CA LEU A 115 3.87 38.14 19.26
C LEU A 115 4.26 37.90 17.79
N LEU A 116 5.45 38.35 17.40
CA LEU A 116 6.01 38.14 16.06
C LEU A 116 6.27 36.65 15.81
N VAL A 117 6.90 35.95 16.76
CA VAL A 117 7.15 34.50 16.68
C VAL A 117 5.83 33.75 16.60
N PHE A 118 4.85 34.05 17.46
CA PHE A 118 3.53 33.43 17.40
C PHE A 118 2.84 33.63 16.04
N ALA A 119 2.88 34.85 15.49
CA ALA A 119 2.29 35.15 14.19
C ALA A 119 3.02 34.45 13.03
N VAL A 120 4.37 34.37 13.05
CA VAL A 120 5.14 33.58 12.06
C VAL A 120 4.78 32.09 12.16
N CYS A 121 4.79 31.52 13.37
CA CYS A 121 4.40 30.13 13.58
C CYS A 121 2.98 29.85 13.11
N PHE A 122 2.05 30.79 13.33
CA PHE A 122 0.67 30.67 12.85
C PHE A 122 0.57 30.73 11.31
N VAL A 123 1.31 31.62 10.64
CA VAL A 123 1.39 31.66 9.16
C VAL A 123 1.91 30.33 8.61
N VAL A 124 3.03 29.85 9.14
CA VAL A 124 3.64 28.58 8.72
C VAL A 124 2.68 27.40 8.94
N SER A 125 2.00 27.37 10.09
CA SER A 125 1.03 26.32 10.43
C SER A 125 -0.22 26.37 9.54
N SER A 126 -0.68 27.56 9.18
CA SER A 126 -1.82 27.76 8.27
C SER A 126 -1.50 27.28 6.85
N ILE A 127 -0.29 27.59 6.36
CA ILE A 127 0.19 27.12 5.05
C ILE A 127 0.35 25.60 5.06
N ALA A 128 0.98 25.04 6.11
CA ALA A 128 1.15 23.60 6.26
C ALA A 128 -0.19 22.84 6.35
N GLY A 129 -1.17 23.40 7.08
CA GLY A 129 -2.54 22.86 7.15
C GLY A 129 -3.26 22.92 5.80
N GLY A 130 -3.11 24.03 5.07
CA GLY A 130 -3.70 24.21 3.73
C GLY A 130 -3.08 23.31 2.65
N ILE A 131 -1.80 22.96 2.75
CA ILE A 131 -1.14 21.96 1.88
C ILE A 131 -1.57 20.54 2.29
N SER A 132 -1.70 20.28 3.60
CA SER A 132 -2.05 18.96 4.13
C SER A 132 -3.42 18.44 3.69
N THR A 133 -4.32 19.30 3.19
CA THR A 133 -5.60 18.87 2.59
C THR A 133 -5.41 18.01 1.33
N SER A 134 -4.28 18.15 0.63
CA SER A 134 -3.93 17.31 -0.52
C SER A 134 -3.70 15.85 -0.12
N TYR A 135 -3.09 15.59 1.04
CA TYR A 135 -2.88 14.23 1.56
C TYR A 135 -4.17 13.50 1.96
N VAL A 136 -5.32 14.18 1.94
CA VAL A 136 -6.64 13.55 2.13
C VAL A 136 -7.04 12.72 0.91
N VAL A 137 -6.48 13.01 -0.27
CA VAL A 137 -6.84 12.37 -1.55
C VAL A 137 -5.60 11.81 -2.23
N ASP A 138 -5.52 10.49 -2.31
CA ASP A 138 -4.48 9.78 -3.07
C ASP A 138 -5.00 9.49 -4.50
N ASN A 139 -4.17 9.75 -5.52
CA ASN A 139 -4.51 9.56 -6.93
C ASN A 139 -3.38 8.90 -7.76
N SER A 140 -2.28 8.47 -7.12
CA SER A 140 -1.09 7.97 -7.81
C SER A 140 -0.85 6.48 -7.52
N ASN A 141 -1.19 5.62 -8.50
CA ASN A 141 -1.12 4.15 -8.38
C ASN A 141 -1.77 3.60 -7.09
N ILE A 142 -3.04 3.95 -6.90
CA ILE A 142 -3.83 3.63 -5.70
C ILE A 142 -4.24 2.15 -5.67
N GLU A 143 -4.51 1.63 -4.47
CA GLU A 143 -5.23 0.36 -4.32
C GLU A 143 -6.73 0.62 -4.31
N VAL A 144 -7.46 -0.03 -5.22
CA VAL A 144 -8.92 0.03 -5.29
C VAL A 144 -9.50 -1.33 -4.97
N LEU A 145 -10.68 -1.34 -4.34
CA LEU A 145 -11.42 -2.58 -4.11
C LEU A 145 -12.10 -3.02 -5.42
N VAL A 146 -11.99 -4.29 -5.76
CA VAL A 146 -12.62 -4.89 -6.95
C VAL A 146 -14.12 -5.11 -6.70
N ASN A 147 -14.93 -4.91 -7.74
CA ASN A 147 -16.36 -5.18 -7.75
C ASN A 147 -16.77 -5.78 -9.10
N GLY A 148 -16.61 -7.11 -9.22
CA GLY A 148 -17.00 -7.88 -10.40
C GLY A 148 -18.51 -8.15 -10.47
N PRO A 149 -19.20 -7.89 -11.60
CA PRO A 149 -20.64 -8.11 -11.72
C PRO A 149 -21.01 -9.61 -11.78
N MET A 150 -20.07 -10.47 -12.18
CA MET A 150 -20.30 -11.91 -12.33
C MET A 150 -19.26 -12.76 -11.58
N CYS A 151 -18.81 -12.28 -10.42
CA CYS A 151 -18.01 -13.05 -9.48
C CYS A 151 -18.57 -14.46 -9.28
N GLY A 152 -17.68 -15.44 -9.10
CA GLY A 152 -18.02 -16.81 -8.80
C GLY A 152 -16.79 -17.70 -8.73
N HIS A 153 -16.90 -18.80 -8.00
CA HIS A 153 -15.83 -19.79 -7.89
C HIS A 153 -15.66 -20.50 -9.23
N ILE A 154 -14.41 -20.75 -9.63
CA ILE A 154 -14.10 -21.69 -10.71
C ILE A 154 -14.25 -23.10 -10.13
N ASN A 155 -15.15 -23.93 -10.66
CA ASN A 155 -15.24 -25.34 -10.30
C ASN A 155 -14.43 -26.17 -11.31
N TYR A 156 -13.24 -26.61 -10.89
CA TYR A 156 -12.29 -27.30 -11.77
C TYR A 156 -12.83 -28.63 -12.34
N THR A 157 -13.64 -29.39 -11.59
CA THR A 157 -14.18 -30.68 -12.07
C THR A 157 -15.18 -30.47 -13.21
N ARG A 158 -15.93 -29.36 -13.21
CA ARG A 158 -16.79 -28.99 -14.34
C ARG A 158 -16.01 -28.56 -15.57
N VAL A 159 -14.88 -27.87 -15.39
CA VAL A 159 -14.03 -27.47 -16.52
C VAL A 159 -13.57 -28.71 -17.28
N TYR A 160 -13.02 -29.71 -16.58
CA TYR A 160 -12.54 -30.94 -17.21
C TYR A 160 -13.65 -31.94 -17.57
N GLY A 161 -14.77 -31.95 -16.84
CA GLY A 161 -15.88 -32.88 -17.06
C GLY A 161 -16.75 -32.54 -18.28
N ASN A 162 -16.91 -31.25 -18.60
CA ASN A 162 -17.70 -30.82 -19.76
C ASN A 162 -16.84 -30.62 -21.02
N GLN A 163 -15.55 -30.28 -20.86
CA GLN A 163 -14.65 -29.95 -21.97
C GLN A 163 -13.28 -30.60 -21.78
N SER A 164 -12.73 -31.18 -22.85
CA SER A 164 -11.38 -31.77 -22.84
C SER A 164 -10.24 -30.74 -22.84
N THR A 165 -10.56 -29.46 -22.99
CA THR A 165 -9.62 -28.31 -22.96
C THR A 165 -10.31 -27.11 -22.32
N SER A 166 -9.62 -26.38 -21.44
CA SER A 166 -10.16 -25.16 -20.82
C SER A 166 -9.87 -23.92 -21.68
N PRO A 167 -10.89 -23.21 -22.21
CA PRO A 167 -10.68 -21.96 -22.93
C PRO A 167 -10.07 -20.88 -22.01
N LEU A 168 -10.55 -20.78 -20.76
CA LEU A 168 -9.98 -19.88 -19.75
C LEU A 168 -8.46 -20.03 -19.55
N ILE A 169 -7.98 -21.26 -19.32
CA ILE A 169 -6.53 -21.49 -19.09
C ILE A 169 -5.72 -21.21 -20.37
N ALA A 170 -6.25 -21.59 -21.54
CA ALA A 170 -5.61 -21.26 -22.82
C ALA A 170 -5.51 -19.73 -23.03
N GLY A 171 -6.59 -18.98 -22.79
CA GLY A 171 -6.63 -17.52 -22.93
C GLY A 171 -5.79 -16.77 -21.89
N LEU A 172 -5.66 -17.31 -20.67
CA LEU A 172 -4.78 -16.76 -19.64
C LEU A 172 -3.30 -17.09 -19.87
N GLY A 173 -2.95 -18.10 -20.67
CA GLY A 173 -1.57 -18.59 -20.84
C GLY A 173 -0.58 -17.53 -21.31
N GLU A 174 -0.89 -16.81 -22.39
CA GLU A 174 -0.05 -15.70 -22.88
C GLU A 174 0.08 -14.58 -21.82
N SER A 175 -1.04 -14.27 -21.17
CA SER A 175 -1.13 -13.30 -20.08
C SER A 175 -0.22 -13.63 -18.90
N ILE A 176 -0.20 -14.89 -18.47
CA ILE A 176 0.63 -15.40 -17.37
C ILE A 176 2.11 -15.35 -17.78
N GLN A 177 2.46 -15.90 -18.94
CA GLN A 177 3.84 -15.96 -19.42
C GLN A 177 4.45 -14.56 -19.62
N SER A 178 3.69 -13.63 -20.21
CA SER A 178 4.11 -12.24 -20.39
C SER A 178 4.32 -11.53 -19.05
N TYR A 179 3.46 -11.78 -18.06
CA TYR A 179 3.63 -11.22 -16.72
C TYR A 179 4.88 -11.78 -16.02
N VAL A 180 5.12 -13.10 -16.06
CA VAL A 180 6.34 -13.71 -15.51
C VAL A 180 7.60 -13.13 -16.16
N ALA A 181 7.63 -13.10 -17.50
CA ALA A 181 8.75 -12.61 -18.27
C ALA A 181 9.13 -11.16 -17.95
N ASN A 182 8.15 -10.30 -17.65
CA ASN A 182 8.38 -8.88 -17.34
C ASN A 182 8.55 -8.58 -15.85
N CYS A 183 7.79 -9.24 -14.98
CA CYS A 183 7.61 -8.81 -13.59
C CYS A 183 8.46 -9.59 -12.59
N TYR A 184 8.91 -10.81 -12.91
CA TYR A 184 9.81 -11.61 -12.06
C TYR A 184 11.31 -11.42 -12.40
N GLN A 185 11.67 -10.36 -13.13
CA GLN A 185 13.06 -10.02 -13.45
C GLN A 185 13.82 -9.45 -12.25
N ASN A 186 15.11 -9.78 -12.12
CA ASN A 186 15.99 -9.18 -11.12
C ASN A 186 16.52 -7.79 -11.58
N ARG A 187 15.61 -6.83 -11.76
CA ARG A 187 15.89 -5.44 -12.13
C ARG A 187 15.40 -4.47 -11.04
N SER A 188 16.09 -3.35 -10.88
CA SER A 188 15.80 -2.31 -9.89
C SER A 188 14.50 -1.54 -10.18
N SER A 189 14.16 -1.34 -11.45
CA SER A 189 12.88 -0.79 -11.89
C SER A 189 12.07 -1.84 -12.65
N LEU A 190 10.83 -2.08 -12.20
CA LEU A 190 9.88 -2.92 -12.92
C LEU A 190 9.02 -2.09 -13.89
N PRO A 191 8.60 -2.67 -15.04
CA PRO A 191 7.62 -2.05 -15.93
C PRO A 191 6.32 -1.64 -15.20
N ALA A 192 5.67 -0.58 -15.68
CA ALA A 192 4.43 -0.08 -15.08
C ALA A 192 3.32 -1.15 -14.91
N PRO A 193 3.05 -2.06 -15.87
CA PRO A 193 2.05 -3.13 -15.68
C PRO A 193 2.33 -4.01 -14.45
N CYS A 194 3.58 -4.22 -14.07
CA CYS A 194 3.91 -4.99 -12.87
C CYS A 194 3.48 -4.28 -11.59
N GLN A 195 3.62 -2.94 -11.56
CA GLN A 195 3.30 -2.10 -10.41
C GLN A 195 1.81 -1.73 -10.33
N ASN A 196 1.09 -1.85 -11.46
CA ASN A 196 -0.26 -1.30 -11.65
C ASN A 196 -1.35 -2.39 -11.80
N THR A 197 -1.02 -3.68 -11.60
CA THR A 197 -2.00 -4.79 -11.67
C THR A 197 -2.32 -5.36 -10.29
N PHE A 198 -1.40 -6.09 -9.66
CA PHE A 198 -1.62 -6.71 -8.34
C PHE A 198 -1.06 -5.86 -7.19
N SER A 199 -1.57 -6.00 -5.98
CA SER A 199 -0.99 -5.36 -4.77
C SER A 199 0.46 -5.75 -4.50
N ARG A 200 0.90 -6.93 -4.95
CA ARG A 200 2.30 -7.37 -4.97
C ARG A 200 2.71 -7.81 -6.38
N PRO A 201 3.81 -7.29 -6.96
CA PRO A 201 4.22 -7.63 -8.33
C PRO A 201 4.81 -9.03 -8.47
N ARG A 202 5.14 -9.69 -7.35
CA ARG A 202 5.72 -11.03 -7.28
C ARG A 202 5.28 -11.69 -5.98
N ILE A 203 5.03 -12.99 -6.01
CA ILE A 203 4.94 -13.82 -4.82
C ILE A 203 6.35 -14.33 -4.47
N PRO A 204 6.82 -14.20 -3.21
CA PRO A 204 8.13 -14.69 -2.81
C PRO A 204 8.10 -16.21 -2.59
N PHE A 205 9.19 -16.86 -2.98
CA PHE A 205 9.53 -18.22 -2.57
C PHE A 205 11.05 -18.36 -2.47
N THR A 206 11.49 -19.38 -1.75
CA THR A 206 12.91 -19.73 -1.59
C THR A 206 13.24 -20.96 -2.44
N THR A 207 14.47 -21.05 -2.93
CA THR A 207 14.98 -22.19 -3.70
C THR A 207 16.23 -22.69 -3.02
N VAL A 208 16.24 -23.95 -2.56
CA VAL A 208 17.36 -24.55 -1.82
C VAL A 208 17.68 -25.94 -2.34
N PRO A 209 18.97 -26.36 -2.36
CA PRO A 209 19.32 -27.77 -2.56
C PRO A 209 18.67 -28.64 -1.49
N SER A 210 18.22 -29.83 -1.88
CA SER A 210 17.48 -30.76 -1.03
C SER A 210 17.82 -32.20 -1.36
N SER A 211 17.61 -33.10 -0.39
CA SER A 211 17.65 -34.54 -0.64
C SER A 211 16.53 -34.96 -1.60
N CYS A 212 16.77 -36.02 -2.36
CA CYS A 212 15.80 -36.63 -3.26
C CYS A 212 14.50 -37.02 -2.53
N PRO A 213 13.31 -36.70 -3.06
CA PRO A 213 12.04 -37.04 -2.41
C PRO A 213 11.55 -38.47 -2.69
N TRP A 214 12.30 -39.27 -3.47
CA TRP A 214 11.91 -40.61 -3.95
C TRP A 214 12.77 -41.74 -3.36
N ASN A 215 12.50 -42.98 -3.74
CA ASN A 215 13.45 -44.08 -3.54
C ASN A 215 14.78 -43.79 -4.25
N THR A 216 15.89 -44.25 -3.68
CA THR A 216 17.26 -44.15 -4.23
C THR A 216 17.40 -44.54 -5.70
N SER A 217 16.57 -45.44 -6.24
CA SER A 217 16.57 -45.83 -7.67
C SER A 217 16.02 -44.76 -8.64
N MET A 218 15.43 -43.68 -8.12
CA MET A 218 14.86 -42.55 -8.86
C MET A 218 15.62 -41.24 -8.59
N CYS A 219 16.83 -41.34 -8.04
CA CYS A 219 17.64 -40.22 -7.57
C CYS A 219 19.00 -40.21 -8.28
N ALA A 220 19.48 -39.03 -8.67
CA ALA A 220 20.87 -38.87 -9.09
C ALA A 220 21.82 -39.05 -7.88
N PRO A 221 23.08 -39.49 -8.10
CA PRO A 221 24.05 -39.67 -7.02
C PRO A 221 24.43 -38.31 -6.38
N GLY A 222 24.47 -38.28 -5.04
CA GLY A 222 24.84 -37.10 -4.24
C GLY A 222 23.99 -36.96 -2.98
N GLU A 223 24.38 -36.05 -2.07
CA GLU A 223 23.63 -35.78 -0.83
C GLU A 223 22.36 -34.93 -1.07
N THR A 224 22.46 -33.95 -1.98
CA THR A 224 21.37 -33.05 -2.36
C THR A 224 21.15 -33.00 -3.88
N PRO A 225 20.68 -34.10 -4.51
CA PRO A 225 20.45 -34.18 -5.95
C PRO A 225 19.13 -33.52 -6.40
N ALA A 226 18.35 -32.96 -5.47
CA ALA A 226 17.08 -32.31 -5.73
C ALA A 226 17.12 -30.81 -5.38
N VAL A 227 16.12 -30.08 -5.84
CA VAL A 227 15.86 -28.69 -5.46
C VAL A 227 14.48 -28.62 -4.82
N ALA A 228 14.40 -28.01 -3.63
CA ALA A 228 13.14 -27.65 -2.99
C ALA A 228 12.85 -26.17 -3.22
N MET A 229 11.63 -25.88 -3.69
CA MET A 229 11.06 -24.54 -3.77
C MET A 229 9.95 -24.44 -2.73
N ASP A 230 10.04 -23.44 -1.85
CA ASP A 230 9.13 -23.31 -0.70
C ASP A 230 8.74 -21.84 -0.52
N SER A 231 7.44 -21.56 -0.57
CA SER A 231 6.89 -20.21 -0.38
C SER A 231 6.98 -19.71 1.07
N GLY A 232 7.10 -20.63 2.03
CA GLY A 232 6.68 -20.36 3.41
C GLY A 232 5.18 -20.08 3.49
N LEU A 233 4.71 -19.68 4.67
CA LEU A 233 3.30 -19.34 4.90
C LEU A 233 2.96 -17.96 4.32
N LEU A 234 2.31 -17.95 3.16
CA LEU A 234 1.80 -16.75 2.50
C LEU A 234 0.41 -16.40 3.04
N ASP A 235 0.33 -15.29 3.77
CA ASP A 235 -0.95 -14.69 4.17
C ASP A 235 -1.64 -14.03 2.96
N MET A 236 -2.87 -14.47 2.66
CA MET A 236 -3.72 -14.00 1.55
C MET A 236 -3.97 -12.48 1.59
N ARG A 237 -4.06 -11.89 2.78
CA ARG A 237 -4.26 -10.45 2.96
C ARG A 237 -3.04 -9.62 2.54
N THR A 238 -1.83 -10.12 2.78
CA THR A 238 -0.58 -9.34 2.60
C THR A 238 0.18 -9.66 1.30
N HIS A 239 0.00 -10.85 0.75
CA HIS A 239 0.66 -11.32 -0.48
C HIS A 239 -0.24 -11.23 -1.71
N PHE A 240 -1.52 -11.61 -1.57
CA PHE A 240 -2.48 -11.64 -2.70
C PHE A 240 -3.40 -10.43 -2.76
N GLY A 241 -3.39 -9.57 -1.74
CA GLY A 241 -4.12 -8.29 -1.74
C GLY A 241 -5.57 -8.39 -1.27
N LEU A 242 -5.97 -9.46 -0.57
CA LEU A 242 -7.30 -9.53 0.04
C LEU A 242 -7.44 -8.48 1.16
N ASN A 243 -8.59 -7.82 1.19
CA ASN A 243 -9.00 -6.82 2.17
C ASN A 243 -10.01 -7.42 3.13
N VAL A 244 -9.49 -8.23 4.04
CA VAL A 244 -10.22 -8.89 5.11
C VAL A 244 -9.66 -8.46 6.47
N GLU A 245 -10.40 -8.70 7.55
CA GLU A 245 -9.89 -8.51 8.91
C GLU A 245 -8.78 -9.53 9.23
N ALA A 246 -7.96 -9.23 10.24
CA ALA A 246 -6.86 -10.10 10.64
C ALA A 246 -7.32 -11.52 11.06
N LYS A 247 -8.52 -11.63 11.62
CA LYS A 247 -9.15 -12.89 12.05
C LYS A 247 -9.71 -13.72 10.88
N ASP A 248 -9.95 -13.09 9.72
CA ASP A 248 -10.66 -13.65 8.57
C ASP A 248 -9.72 -13.97 7.39
N THR A 249 -8.41 -13.80 7.58
CA THR A 249 -7.41 -14.21 6.57
C THR A 249 -7.13 -15.70 6.63
N VAL A 250 -6.50 -16.20 5.58
CA VAL A 250 -6.01 -17.58 5.43
C VAL A 250 -4.54 -17.51 5.07
N LYS A 251 -3.74 -18.43 5.61
CA LYS A 251 -2.36 -18.66 5.17
C LYS A 251 -2.32 -19.89 4.28
N PHE A 252 -1.49 -19.82 3.24
CA PHE A 252 -1.28 -20.90 2.29
C PHE A 252 0.22 -21.09 2.10
N ARG A 253 0.66 -22.33 1.98
CA ARG A 253 2.05 -22.64 1.62
C ARG A 253 2.07 -23.74 0.58
N ARG A 254 2.94 -23.60 -0.41
CA ARG A 254 3.30 -24.66 -1.34
C ARG A 254 4.78 -24.97 -1.21
N ARG A 255 5.11 -26.25 -1.31
CA ARG A 255 6.48 -26.76 -1.36
C ARG A 255 6.60 -27.83 -2.43
N ASP A 256 7.39 -27.53 -3.45
CA ASP A 256 7.69 -28.45 -4.55
C ASP A 256 9.14 -28.91 -4.45
N THR A 257 9.38 -30.21 -4.39
CA THR A 257 10.73 -30.80 -4.36
C THR A 257 10.95 -31.63 -5.60
N CYS A 258 11.90 -31.24 -6.46
CA CYS A 258 12.08 -31.81 -7.80
C CYS A 258 13.52 -32.28 -8.05
N ASN A 259 13.69 -33.36 -8.80
CA ASN A 259 14.98 -33.78 -9.34
C ASN A 259 14.84 -34.33 -10.77
N VAL A 260 15.93 -34.30 -11.53
CA VAL A 260 16.05 -35.05 -12.78
C VAL A 260 16.06 -36.55 -12.46
N LEU A 261 15.27 -37.33 -13.20
CA LEU A 261 15.08 -38.77 -13.01
C LEU A 261 16.06 -39.57 -13.89
N PRO A 262 16.52 -40.75 -13.43
CA PRO A 262 17.36 -41.64 -14.23
C PRO A 262 16.58 -42.24 -15.41
N LEU A 263 17.18 -42.19 -16.60
CA LEU A 263 16.57 -42.63 -17.86
C LEU A 263 16.90 -44.09 -18.24
N GLU A 264 17.94 -44.67 -17.62
CA GLU A 264 18.35 -46.05 -17.89
C GLU A 264 17.21 -47.03 -17.59
N GLY A 265 16.94 -47.94 -18.54
CA GLY A 265 15.83 -48.89 -18.46
C GLY A 265 14.43 -48.28 -18.51
N ARG A 266 14.28 -46.99 -18.88
CA ARG A 266 12.99 -46.27 -18.90
C ARG A 266 12.73 -45.49 -20.20
N ILE A 267 13.65 -45.54 -21.16
CA ILE A 267 13.50 -44.94 -22.49
C ILE A 267 13.62 -46.02 -23.57
N PHE A 268 12.59 -46.18 -24.40
CA PHE A 268 12.53 -47.25 -25.40
C PHE A 268 11.98 -46.74 -26.74
N THR A 269 12.60 -47.16 -27.84
CA THR A 269 12.00 -47.05 -29.17
C THR A 269 11.10 -48.27 -29.40
N ARG A 270 9.80 -48.05 -29.58
CA ARG A 270 8.78 -49.07 -29.81
C ARG A 270 8.31 -48.98 -31.26
N ASN A 271 8.33 -50.10 -31.98
CA ASN A 271 7.87 -50.14 -33.37
C ASN A 271 6.36 -49.91 -33.47
N ALA A 272 5.87 -49.52 -34.65
CA ALA A 272 4.43 -49.32 -34.90
C ALA A 272 3.52 -50.47 -34.41
N SER A 273 3.97 -51.73 -34.53
CA SER A 273 3.20 -52.92 -34.11
C SER A 273 2.93 -52.99 -32.59
N TYR A 274 3.76 -52.35 -31.76
CA TYR A 274 3.52 -52.24 -30.32
C TYR A 274 2.22 -51.47 -29.98
N TRP A 275 1.73 -50.67 -30.93
CA TRP A 275 0.58 -49.80 -30.77
C TRP A 275 -0.70 -50.30 -31.46
N GLU A 276 -0.69 -51.50 -32.04
CA GLU A 276 -1.83 -52.08 -32.77
C GLU A 276 -3.14 -52.04 -31.97
N GLY A 277 -3.09 -52.36 -30.67
CA GLY A 277 -4.24 -52.30 -29.77
C GLY A 277 -4.84 -50.89 -29.58
N SER A 278 -4.02 -49.84 -29.74
CA SER A 278 -4.45 -48.45 -29.59
C SER A 278 -5.18 -47.89 -30.79
N GLY A 279 -4.90 -48.41 -32.00
CA GLY A 279 -5.33 -47.85 -33.27
C GLY A 279 -4.87 -46.41 -33.55
N ARG A 280 -3.98 -45.83 -32.72
CA ARG A 280 -3.61 -44.40 -32.76
C ARG A 280 -2.32 -44.10 -33.53
N PHE A 281 -1.40 -45.05 -33.60
CA PHE A 281 -0.04 -44.83 -34.12
C PHE A 281 0.28 -45.84 -35.22
N GLY A 282 0.89 -45.36 -36.30
CA GLY A 282 1.30 -46.17 -37.47
C GLY A 282 2.78 -46.03 -37.81
N ASP A 283 3.55 -45.49 -36.87
CA ASP A 283 4.97 -45.15 -36.98
C ASP A 283 5.71 -45.57 -35.70
N ASP A 284 7.03 -45.65 -35.79
CA ASP A 284 7.88 -45.98 -34.64
C ASP A 284 7.93 -44.80 -33.65
N ARG A 285 7.91 -45.11 -32.36
CA ARG A 285 7.68 -44.15 -31.28
C ARG A 285 8.74 -44.27 -30.19
N THR A 286 9.30 -43.16 -29.75
CA THR A 286 10.08 -43.08 -28.51
C THR A 286 9.12 -42.99 -27.34
N THR A 287 9.36 -43.80 -26.31
CA THR A 287 8.54 -43.92 -25.10
C THR A 287 9.36 -43.63 -23.85
N LEU A 288 8.73 -43.01 -22.86
CA LEU A 288 9.27 -42.80 -21.51
C LEU A 288 8.35 -43.52 -20.52
N GLU A 289 8.89 -44.43 -19.72
CA GLU A 289 8.15 -45.37 -18.88
C GLU A 289 8.39 -45.05 -17.38
N PHE A 290 7.51 -44.20 -16.82
CA PHE A 290 7.54 -43.70 -15.43
C PHE A 290 6.19 -43.88 -14.68
N GLY A 291 5.25 -44.60 -15.29
CA GLY A 291 3.91 -44.84 -14.76
C GLY A 291 2.89 -45.16 -15.85
N THR A 292 1.81 -45.85 -15.48
CA THR A 292 0.71 -46.26 -16.37
C THR A 292 -0.44 -45.26 -16.33
N TYR A 293 -1.22 -45.12 -17.40
CA TYR A 293 -2.39 -44.24 -17.37
C TYR A 293 -3.54 -44.83 -16.55
N ARG A 294 -4.09 -44.05 -15.62
CA ARG A 294 -5.20 -44.50 -14.77
C ARG A 294 -6.45 -44.74 -15.63
N ASN A 295 -7.26 -45.72 -15.23
CA ASN A 295 -8.55 -46.06 -15.86
C ASN A 295 -8.47 -46.32 -17.38
N THR A 296 -7.27 -46.60 -17.91
CA THR A 296 -7.03 -46.80 -19.34
C THR A 296 -6.58 -48.26 -19.56
N PRO A 297 -7.29 -49.05 -20.41
CA PRO A 297 -6.85 -50.39 -20.78
C PRO A 297 -5.44 -50.38 -21.37
N LEU A 298 -4.61 -51.35 -20.97
CA LEU A 298 -3.20 -51.43 -21.33
C LEU A 298 -3.01 -51.61 -22.85
N GLU A 299 -3.98 -52.21 -23.52
CA GLU A 299 -4.00 -52.40 -24.98
C GLU A 299 -4.20 -51.06 -25.72
N LEU A 300 -4.97 -50.14 -25.13
CA LEU A 300 -5.20 -48.79 -25.68
C LEU A 300 -4.04 -47.84 -25.36
N ARG A 301 -3.38 -48.06 -24.21
CA ARG A 301 -2.21 -47.30 -23.80
C ARG A 301 -1.27 -48.19 -22.97
N PRO A 302 -0.23 -48.78 -23.60
CA PRO A 302 0.79 -49.55 -22.89
C PRO A 302 1.59 -48.65 -21.92
N GLU A 303 2.56 -49.24 -21.22
CA GLU A 303 3.29 -48.71 -20.04
C GLU A 303 4.06 -47.38 -20.25
N ALA A 304 3.94 -46.76 -21.42
CA ALA A 304 4.50 -45.46 -21.77
C ALA A 304 3.70 -44.28 -21.20
N THR A 305 4.37 -43.55 -20.31
CA THR A 305 3.92 -42.28 -19.73
C THR A 305 3.91 -41.16 -20.77
N PHE A 306 5.02 -40.98 -21.49
CA PHE A 306 5.15 -40.03 -22.59
C PHE A 306 5.50 -40.76 -23.88
N VAL A 307 5.01 -40.25 -25.02
CA VAL A 307 5.10 -40.92 -26.32
C VAL A 307 5.29 -39.90 -27.43
N GLN A 308 6.42 -39.97 -28.14
CA GLN A 308 6.72 -39.09 -29.27
C GLN A 308 7.08 -39.91 -30.52
N SER A 309 6.72 -39.41 -31.71
CA SER A 309 7.17 -40.02 -32.98
C SER A 309 8.70 -40.01 -33.06
N ALA A 310 9.31 -41.13 -33.43
CA ALA A 310 10.75 -41.22 -33.63
C ALA A 310 11.24 -40.24 -34.72
N ALA A 311 10.38 -39.90 -35.69
CA ALA A 311 10.67 -38.88 -36.69
C ALA A 311 10.75 -37.46 -36.09
N LEU A 312 9.93 -37.12 -35.10
CA LEU A 312 10.05 -35.85 -34.39
C LEU A 312 11.33 -35.83 -33.56
N SER A 313 11.62 -36.89 -32.80
CA SER A 313 12.88 -36.98 -32.03
C SER A 313 14.13 -36.88 -32.92
N ALA A 314 14.05 -37.27 -34.20
CA ALA A 314 15.17 -37.27 -35.14
C ALA A 314 15.30 -36.01 -36.02
N PHE A 315 14.24 -35.19 -36.18
CA PHE A 315 14.24 -34.07 -37.14
C PHE A 315 13.62 -32.76 -36.61
N GLN A 316 12.99 -32.75 -35.43
CA GLN A 316 12.38 -31.54 -34.88
C GLN A 316 13.47 -30.61 -34.32
N ALA A 317 13.68 -29.46 -34.96
CA ALA A 317 14.71 -28.47 -34.60
C ALA A 317 14.32 -27.58 -33.39
N THR A 318 13.52 -28.09 -32.45
CA THR A 318 13.04 -27.36 -31.26
C THR A 318 12.91 -28.30 -30.07
N LEU A 319 13.27 -27.84 -28.87
CA LEU A 319 12.95 -28.53 -27.61
C LEU A 319 11.42 -28.52 -27.38
N LEU A 320 10.86 -29.60 -26.84
CA LEU A 320 9.43 -29.70 -26.53
C LEU A 320 9.20 -30.23 -25.11
N PRO A 321 8.63 -29.43 -24.19
CA PRO A 321 8.22 -29.92 -22.88
C PRO A 321 6.82 -30.57 -22.94
N GLU A 322 6.65 -31.66 -22.21
CA GLU A 322 5.38 -32.33 -21.92
C GLU A 322 5.29 -32.58 -20.42
N ALA A 323 4.08 -32.64 -19.86
CA ALA A 323 3.90 -32.88 -18.43
C ALA A 323 2.63 -33.66 -18.11
N ILE A 324 2.67 -34.41 -17.00
CA ILE A 324 1.53 -35.14 -16.45
C ILE A 324 1.60 -35.23 -14.93
N MET A 325 0.45 -35.47 -14.30
CA MET A 325 0.28 -35.45 -12.85
C MET A 325 -0.42 -36.70 -12.33
N ASN A 326 -0.08 -37.06 -11.10
CA ASN A 326 -0.84 -37.94 -10.23
C ASN A 326 -1.15 -37.21 -8.92
N PHE A 327 -2.41 -36.85 -8.71
CA PHE A 327 -2.89 -36.43 -7.40
C PHE A 327 -2.90 -37.62 -6.42
N LEU A 328 -2.47 -37.40 -5.19
CA LEU A 328 -2.53 -38.35 -4.07
C LEU A 328 -3.97 -38.83 -3.82
N LEU A 329 -4.91 -37.89 -3.89
CA LEU A 329 -6.35 -38.14 -3.83
C LEU A 329 -6.92 -37.95 -5.25
N PRO A 330 -6.99 -39.00 -6.07
CA PRO A 330 -7.43 -38.89 -7.45
C PRO A 330 -8.91 -38.50 -7.56
N ASP A 331 -9.25 -37.75 -8.60
CA ASP A 331 -10.62 -37.58 -9.07
C ASP A 331 -10.83 -38.31 -10.41
N GLU A 332 -12.09 -38.46 -10.81
CA GLU A 332 -12.48 -39.15 -12.05
C GLU A 332 -12.36 -38.25 -13.30
N PHE A 333 -12.15 -36.94 -13.12
CA PHE A 333 -12.22 -35.94 -14.20
C PHE A 333 -10.84 -35.55 -14.74
N THR A 334 -9.78 -35.67 -13.94
CA THR A 334 -8.41 -35.36 -14.36
C THR A 334 -7.72 -36.57 -14.98
N LEU A 335 -7.24 -36.38 -16.22
CA LEU A 335 -6.33 -37.35 -16.87
C LEU A 335 -5.02 -37.39 -16.09
N GLY A 336 -4.70 -38.56 -15.54
CA GLY A 336 -3.50 -38.78 -14.74
C GLY A 336 -2.92 -40.17 -14.92
N ILE A 337 -1.76 -40.37 -14.29
CA ILE A 337 -1.07 -41.66 -14.24
C ILE A 337 -1.12 -42.25 -12.83
N ASP A 338 -0.85 -43.54 -12.74
CA ASP A 338 -0.37 -44.17 -11.52
C ASP A 338 1.17 -44.31 -11.66
N PRO A 339 1.98 -43.55 -10.91
CA PRO A 339 3.43 -43.50 -11.08
C PRO A 339 4.11 -44.80 -10.63
N LEU A 340 5.37 -45.00 -11.01
CA LEU A 340 6.17 -46.14 -10.56
C LEU A 340 6.18 -46.26 -9.02
N PRO A 341 6.18 -47.49 -8.45
CA PRO A 341 6.16 -47.72 -7.00
C PRO A 341 7.23 -46.95 -6.21
N GLU A 342 8.40 -46.76 -6.80
CA GLU A 342 9.55 -46.05 -6.24
C GLU A 342 9.35 -44.53 -6.08
N MET A 343 8.32 -43.99 -6.73
CA MET A 343 7.88 -42.60 -6.64
C MET A 343 6.56 -42.46 -5.86
N LYS A 344 5.95 -43.55 -5.39
CA LYS A 344 4.70 -43.49 -4.61
C LYS A 344 5.00 -43.06 -3.17
N ARG A 345 4.25 -42.05 -2.72
CA ARG A 345 4.28 -41.47 -1.38
C ARG A 345 2.87 -41.14 -0.93
N ASN A 346 2.67 -41.05 0.39
CA ASN A 346 1.36 -40.86 1.01
C ASN A 346 1.08 -39.40 1.40
N ASP A 347 1.96 -38.48 1.02
CA ASP A 347 2.01 -37.09 1.49
C ASP A 347 2.32 -36.07 0.37
N VAL A 348 2.30 -36.48 -0.91
CA VAL A 348 2.65 -35.62 -2.04
C VAL A 348 1.77 -35.91 -3.25
N ASP A 349 1.47 -34.88 -4.05
CA ASP A 349 1.10 -35.07 -5.45
C ASP A 349 2.38 -35.26 -6.27
N VAL A 350 2.34 -36.09 -7.31
CA VAL A 350 3.50 -36.42 -8.15
C VAL A 350 3.33 -35.79 -9.53
N GLY A 351 4.18 -34.82 -9.86
CA GLY A 351 4.29 -34.25 -11.20
C GLY A 351 5.47 -34.87 -11.96
N LEU A 352 5.28 -35.21 -13.23
CA LEU A 352 6.33 -35.61 -14.16
C LEU A 352 6.40 -34.61 -15.32
N ILE A 353 7.60 -34.16 -15.65
CA ILE A 353 7.87 -33.29 -16.79
C ILE A 353 8.88 -33.99 -17.69
N ALA A 354 8.53 -34.28 -18.93
CA ALA A 354 9.48 -34.69 -19.96
C ALA A 354 9.89 -33.47 -20.79
N VAL A 355 11.17 -33.37 -21.15
CA VAL A 355 11.67 -32.40 -22.12
C VAL A 355 12.34 -33.17 -23.24
N TRP A 356 11.66 -33.25 -24.39
CA TRP A 356 12.20 -33.87 -25.59
C TRP A 356 13.29 -32.97 -26.16
N LEU A 357 14.49 -33.53 -26.29
CA LEU A 357 15.68 -32.82 -26.76
C LEU A 357 15.71 -32.70 -28.30
N ASN A 358 15.07 -33.65 -28.99
CA ASN A 358 14.91 -33.70 -30.45
C ASN A 358 16.24 -33.48 -31.22
N ASP A 359 16.18 -32.93 -32.43
CA ASP A 359 17.37 -32.61 -33.24
C ASP A 359 17.84 -31.18 -32.95
N VAL A 360 18.11 -30.88 -31.68
CA VAL A 360 18.74 -29.63 -31.22
C VAL A 360 20.22 -29.87 -30.99
N TRP A 361 21.04 -28.99 -31.55
CA TRP A 361 22.50 -29.08 -31.61
C TRP A 361 23.09 -27.93 -30.79
N TYR A 362 24.19 -28.21 -30.08
CA TYR A 362 24.87 -27.24 -29.23
C TYR A 362 26.28 -26.94 -29.76
N GLU A 363 26.74 -25.70 -29.66
CA GLU A 363 28.11 -25.31 -30.08
C GLU A 363 29.17 -25.68 -29.01
N ALA A 364 28.74 -25.84 -27.76
CA ALA A 364 29.54 -26.34 -26.64
C ALA A 364 28.86 -27.57 -26.01
N PRO A 365 29.61 -28.48 -25.34
CA PRO A 365 29.00 -29.58 -24.60
C PRO A 365 28.17 -29.05 -23.43
N VAL A 366 27.07 -29.74 -23.11
CA VAL A 366 26.14 -29.35 -22.04
C VAL A 366 26.19 -30.38 -20.93
N ALA A 367 26.66 -29.96 -19.74
CA ALA A 367 26.74 -30.80 -18.55
C ALA A 367 25.48 -30.78 -17.67
N ASP A 368 24.48 -29.96 -18.03
CA ASP A 368 23.18 -29.93 -17.34
C ASP A 368 22.50 -31.31 -17.39
N PRO A 369 22.03 -31.87 -16.26
CA PRO A 369 21.50 -33.24 -16.23
C PRO A 369 20.18 -33.43 -16.99
N LEU A 370 19.41 -32.37 -17.26
CA LEU A 370 18.17 -32.44 -18.04
C LEU A 370 18.45 -32.31 -19.55
N PHE A 371 19.42 -31.47 -19.91
CA PHE A 371 19.77 -31.14 -21.30
C PHE A 371 21.07 -31.78 -21.80
N SER A 372 21.61 -32.75 -21.06
CA SER A 372 22.94 -33.35 -21.24
C SER A 372 23.26 -33.63 -22.71
N ALA A 373 24.36 -33.06 -23.21
CA ALA A 373 24.75 -33.13 -24.61
C ALA A 373 26.28 -33.21 -24.77
N HIS A 374 26.79 -34.41 -24.96
CA HIS A 374 28.22 -34.72 -25.14
C HIS A 374 28.49 -35.49 -26.45
N ARG A 375 27.46 -35.86 -27.22
CA ARG A 375 27.62 -36.59 -28.49
C ARG A 375 28.14 -35.67 -29.59
N GLU A 376 29.46 -35.69 -29.81
CA GLU A 376 30.15 -34.92 -30.84
C GLU A 376 29.69 -35.29 -32.26
N VAL A 377 29.40 -34.28 -33.07
CA VAL A 377 29.06 -34.37 -34.49
C VAL A 377 29.81 -33.29 -35.26
N VAL A 378 30.56 -33.71 -36.27
CA VAL A 378 31.29 -32.80 -37.16
C VAL A 378 30.35 -32.32 -38.28
N TRP A 379 29.91 -31.06 -38.20
CA TRP A 379 29.11 -30.42 -39.23
C TRP A 379 30.00 -29.91 -40.37
N VAL A 380 29.79 -30.45 -41.57
CA VAL A 380 30.50 -30.02 -42.78
C VAL A 380 29.79 -28.81 -43.38
N VAL A 381 30.37 -27.63 -43.16
CA VAL A 381 29.81 -26.36 -43.65
C VAL A 381 30.04 -26.25 -45.16
N GLY A 382 28.95 -26.20 -45.93
CA GLY A 382 29.01 -26.03 -47.37
C GLY A 382 29.71 -24.73 -47.79
N GLY A 383 30.23 -24.70 -49.03
CA GLY A 383 30.85 -23.51 -49.62
C GLY A 383 32.34 -23.32 -49.33
N GLY A 384 33.05 -24.35 -48.83
CA GLY A 384 34.50 -24.29 -48.59
C GLY A 384 34.89 -23.70 -47.23
N ASN A 385 33.92 -23.55 -46.33
CA ASN A 385 34.15 -23.18 -44.94
C ASN A 385 34.78 -24.35 -44.15
N ALA A 386 35.40 -24.05 -43.02
CA ALA A 386 35.91 -25.08 -42.11
C ALA A 386 34.75 -25.89 -41.51
N ASN A 387 34.99 -27.17 -41.22
CA ASN A 387 34.05 -27.99 -40.46
C ASN A 387 33.89 -27.41 -39.04
N LEU A 388 32.67 -27.43 -38.53
CA LEU A 388 32.36 -27.03 -37.16
C LEU A 388 32.05 -28.27 -36.32
N THR A 389 32.51 -28.29 -35.09
CA THR A 389 32.15 -29.33 -34.12
C THR A 389 30.93 -28.88 -33.35
N GLN A 390 29.90 -29.73 -33.28
CA GLN A 390 28.67 -29.48 -32.54
C GLN A 390 28.31 -30.71 -31.71
N PHE A 391 27.46 -30.54 -30.70
CA PHE A 391 27.08 -31.59 -29.75
C PHE A 391 25.59 -31.86 -29.82
N ARG A 392 25.19 -33.12 -29.75
CA ARG A 392 23.78 -33.53 -29.66
C ARG A 392 23.47 -34.02 -28.24
N GLY A 393 22.22 -33.83 -27.81
CA GLY A 393 21.72 -34.38 -26.54
C GLY A 393 22.03 -35.88 -26.43
N ASP A 394 22.39 -36.38 -25.26
CA ASP A 394 22.85 -37.76 -25.04
C ASP A 394 21.71 -38.78 -25.13
N HIS A 395 20.51 -38.34 -24.73
CA HIS A 395 19.26 -39.08 -24.78
C HIS A 395 18.22 -38.35 -25.66
N ALA A 396 17.11 -38.99 -26.00
CA ALA A 396 16.05 -38.32 -26.80
C ALA A 396 15.19 -37.35 -25.96
N ALA A 397 15.18 -37.52 -24.64
CA ALA A 397 14.52 -36.64 -23.69
C ALA A 397 15.23 -36.67 -22.32
N GLY A 398 15.09 -35.59 -21.56
CA GLY A 398 15.30 -35.58 -20.11
C GLY A 398 13.96 -35.59 -19.36
N VAL A 399 13.94 -36.05 -18.11
CA VAL A 399 12.71 -36.13 -17.30
C VAL A 399 12.94 -35.60 -15.88
N ILE A 400 12.01 -34.81 -15.36
CA ILE A 400 11.95 -34.36 -13.96
C ILE A 400 10.77 -35.02 -13.25
N GLY A 401 10.99 -35.45 -12.01
CA GLY A 401 9.93 -35.80 -11.07
C GLY A 401 9.86 -34.78 -9.92
N CYS A 402 8.66 -34.26 -9.67
CA CYS A 402 8.36 -33.29 -8.62
C CYS A 402 7.39 -33.87 -7.59
N ALA A 403 7.79 -33.85 -6.32
CA ALA A 403 6.93 -34.06 -5.17
C ALA A 403 6.32 -32.71 -4.77
N GLN A 404 5.03 -32.53 -5.02
CA GLN A 404 4.31 -31.30 -4.72
C GLN A 404 3.51 -31.45 -3.43
N GLN A 405 3.65 -30.46 -2.53
CA GLN A 405 2.96 -30.42 -1.24
C GLN A 405 2.32 -29.05 -1.01
N VAL A 406 1.12 -29.06 -0.44
CA VAL A 406 0.34 -27.87 -0.10
C VAL A 406 -0.13 -27.95 1.35
N ASP A 407 -0.21 -26.78 1.98
CA ASP A 407 -0.70 -26.56 3.34
C ASP A 407 -1.84 -25.56 3.25
N PHE A 408 -3.04 -26.09 3.52
CA PHE A 408 -4.31 -25.38 3.60
C PHE A 408 -4.70 -25.22 5.07
N CYS A 409 -3.80 -24.70 5.90
CA CYS A 409 -3.99 -24.68 7.36
C CYS A 409 -4.02 -26.10 7.92
N THR A 410 -3.20 -26.98 7.33
CA THR A 410 -3.10 -28.42 7.59
C THR A 410 -1.66 -28.89 7.35
N PRO A 411 -1.21 -30.02 7.95
CA PRO A 411 0.12 -30.55 7.67
C PRO A 411 0.36 -30.74 6.17
N LEU A 412 1.53 -30.29 5.69
CA LEU A 412 1.95 -30.39 4.28
C LEU A 412 1.65 -31.78 3.71
N SER A 413 0.81 -31.83 2.68
CA SER A 413 0.38 -33.06 2.04
C SER A 413 0.08 -32.83 0.54
N GLY A 414 -0.31 -33.88 -0.17
CA GLY A 414 -0.94 -33.73 -1.49
C GLY A 414 -2.24 -32.92 -1.39
N SER A 415 -2.64 -32.28 -2.48
CA SER A 415 -3.81 -31.40 -2.50
C SER A 415 -5.10 -32.15 -2.16
N PRO A 416 -5.99 -31.58 -1.32
CA PRO A 416 -7.22 -32.25 -0.93
C PRO A 416 -8.23 -32.29 -2.09
N LEU A 417 -9.02 -33.36 -2.17
CA LEU A 417 -10.05 -33.54 -3.20
C LEU A 417 -11.25 -32.60 -3.00
N GLN A 418 -11.68 -32.42 -1.76
CA GLN A 418 -12.76 -31.53 -1.36
C GLN A 418 -12.52 -31.08 0.08
N LEU A 419 -12.87 -29.84 0.40
CA LEU A 419 -12.89 -29.33 1.77
C LEU A 419 -14.33 -29.24 2.27
N THR A 420 -14.57 -29.75 3.48
CA THR A 420 -15.86 -29.73 4.17
C THR A 420 -15.78 -28.86 5.42
N THR A 421 -16.94 -28.39 5.91
CA THR A 421 -17.02 -27.62 7.15
C THR A 421 -16.60 -28.42 8.39
N ASN A 422 -16.53 -29.75 8.29
CA ASN A 422 -16.05 -30.60 9.38
C ASN A 422 -14.53 -30.61 9.50
N ASP A 423 -13.81 -30.32 8.40
CA ASP A 423 -12.35 -30.22 8.38
C ASP A 423 -11.89 -28.89 9.03
N PHE A 424 -12.73 -27.84 8.92
CA PHE A 424 -12.48 -26.51 9.48
C PHE A 424 -13.69 -25.96 10.26
N PRO A 425 -14.05 -26.57 11.41
CA PRO A 425 -15.26 -26.21 12.16
C PRO A 425 -15.20 -24.80 12.78
N ASP A 426 -13.98 -24.27 13.00
CA ASP A 426 -13.74 -22.94 13.56
C ASP A 426 -13.59 -21.84 12.48
N ALA A 427 -13.60 -22.19 11.18
CA ALA A 427 -13.37 -21.22 10.12
C ALA A 427 -14.58 -20.28 9.93
N SER A 428 -14.30 -18.99 9.77
CA SER A 428 -15.34 -18.03 9.38
C SER A 428 -15.84 -18.31 7.96
N PRO A 429 -17.06 -17.89 7.58
CA PRO A 429 -17.61 -18.19 6.25
C PRO A 429 -16.70 -17.77 5.10
N ILE A 430 -16.03 -16.61 5.21
CA ILE A 430 -15.08 -16.14 4.19
C ILE A 430 -13.79 -16.93 4.16
N GLN A 431 -13.27 -17.38 5.32
CA GLN A 431 -12.10 -18.27 5.37
C GLN A 431 -12.40 -19.58 4.67
N PHE A 432 -13.56 -20.17 4.91
CA PHE A 432 -13.97 -21.43 4.28
C PHE A 432 -14.14 -21.28 2.76
N SER A 433 -14.85 -20.24 2.30
CA SER A 433 -14.97 -19.95 0.85
C SER A 433 -13.61 -19.66 0.19
N LEU A 434 -12.66 -19.02 0.89
CA LEU A 434 -11.31 -18.77 0.40
C LEU A 434 -10.48 -20.07 0.32
N LEU A 435 -10.57 -20.93 1.33
CA LEU A 435 -9.94 -22.26 1.32
C LEU A 435 -10.48 -23.12 0.17
N GLN A 436 -11.79 -23.13 -0.07
CA GLN A 436 -12.40 -23.82 -1.22
C GLN A 436 -11.93 -23.25 -2.56
N LEU A 437 -11.82 -21.92 -2.69
CA LEU A 437 -11.29 -21.30 -3.90
C LEU A 437 -9.82 -21.69 -4.15
N LEU A 438 -8.98 -21.59 -3.12
CA LEU A 438 -7.57 -21.97 -3.21
C LEU A 438 -7.40 -23.46 -3.54
N GLN A 439 -8.24 -24.34 -2.98
CA GLN A 439 -8.24 -25.77 -3.31
C GLN A 439 -8.60 -26.04 -4.77
N SER A 440 -9.62 -25.35 -5.30
CA SER A 440 -10.00 -25.47 -6.71
C SER A 440 -8.90 -24.94 -7.64
N ILE A 441 -8.30 -23.78 -7.33
CA ILE A 441 -7.13 -23.26 -8.05
C ILE A 441 -5.96 -24.25 -7.96
N SER A 442 -5.78 -24.92 -6.81
CA SER A 442 -4.75 -25.94 -6.61
C SER A 442 -4.89 -27.11 -7.59
N ARG A 443 -6.09 -27.67 -7.70
CA ARG A 443 -6.36 -28.75 -8.66
C ARG A 443 -6.39 -28.30 -10.12
N PHE A 444 -6.72 -27.03 -10.39
CA PHE A 444 -6.91 -26.51 -11.73
C PHE A 444 -5.63 -26.02 -12.43
N SER A 445 -4.66 -25.51 -11.66
CA SER A 445 -3.59 -24.66 -12.22
C SER A 445 -2.31 -24.55 -11.40
N ASP A 446 -2.30 -25.04 -10.16
CA ASP A 446 -1.21 -24.87 -9.20
C ASP A 446 -0.14 -25.94 -9.29
N ASN A 447 0.18 -26.34 -10.50
CA ASN A 447 1.22 -27.32 -10.72
C ASN A 447 2.40 -26.68 -11.43
N ILE A 448 3.59 -27.14 -11.06
CA ILE A 448 4.81 -26.83 -11.79
C ILE A 448 4.78 -27.40 -13.22
N MET A 449 3.76 -28.21 -13.55
CA MET A 449 3.41 -28.68 -14.89
C MET A 449 2.80 -27.58 -15.79
N LEU A 450 2.27 -26.48 -15.24
CA LEU A 450 1.56 -25.45 -16.03
C LEU A 450 2.48 -24.74 -17.04
N GLY A 451 3.72 -24.46 -16.65
CA GLY A 451 4.74 -23.91 -17.55
C GLY A 451 5.01 -24.83 -18.75
N PRO A 452 5.43 -26.09 -18.52
CA PRO A 452 5.54 -27.13 -19.55
C PRO A 452 4.29 -27.27 -20.42
N GLY A 453 3.09 -27.26 -19.82
CA GLY A 453 1.81 -27.39 -20.52
C GLY A 453 1.51 -26.25 -21.50
N TYR A 454 2.11 -25.07 -21.31
CA TYR A 454 2.07 -23.97 -22.28
C TYR A 454 3.25 -23.97 -23.28
N GLY A 455 4.08 -25.02 -23.31
CA GLY A 455 5.31 -25.04 -24.11
C GLY A 455 6.42 -24.13 -23.58
N ASN A 456 6.33 -23.65 -22.33
CA ASN A 456 7.28 -22.68 -21.80
C ASN A 456 8.59 -23.35 -21.38
N LEU A 457 9.69 -22.97 -22.05
CA LEU A 457 11.04 -23.43 -21.76
C LEU A 457 12.02 -22.27 -21.95
N LEU A 458 12.93 -22.03 -21.02
CA LEU A 458 13.96 -20.99 -21.13
C LEU A 458 15.05 -21.42 -22.11
N ALA A 459 15.50 -22.67 -22.06
CA ALA A 459 16.45 -23.27 -23.00
C ALA A 459 15.91 -23.20 -24.43
N GLY A 460 14.60 -23.36 -24.64
CA GLY A 460 13.97 -23.20 -25.96
C GLY A 460 14.16 -21.81 -26.58
N LYS A 461 14.44 -20.77 -25.77
CA LYS A 461 14.67 -19.40 -26.23
C LYS A 461 16.11 -19.14 -26.71
N THR A 462 17.04 -20.05 -26.42
CA THR A 462 18.43 -20.00 -26.93
C THR A 462 18.58 -20.72 -28.27
N VAL A 463 17.57 -21.50 -28.68
CA VAL A 463 17.60 -22.27 -29.92
C VAL A 463 17.20 -21.41 -31.12
N ILE A 464 18.13 -21.21 -32.05
CA ILE A 464 17.91 -20.53 -33.33
C ILE A 464 18.17 -21.54 -34.45
N ARG A 465 17.12 -21.88 -35.22
CA ARG A 465 17.18 -22.85 -36.33
C ARG A 465 17.74 -24.23 -35.92
N GLY A 466 17.44 -24.69 -34.71
CA GLY A 466 17.94 -25.96 -34.16
C GLY A 466 19.31 -25.90 -33.52
N ILE A 467 19.98 -24.73 -33.49
CA ILE A 467 21.31 -24.56 -32.89
C ILE A 467 21.22 -23.68 -31.65
N SER A 468 21.94 -24.03 -30.58
CA SER A 468 22.14 -23.19 -29.39
C SER A 468 23.64 -23.08 -29.08
N GLU A 469 24.09 -21.94 -28.55
CA GLU A 469 25.50 -21.71 -28.14
C GLU A 469 25.96 -22.67 -27.02
N GLY A 470 25.02 -23.27 -26.28
CA GLY A 470 25.25 -24.09 -25.09
C GLY A 470 24.28 -23.71 -23.97
N LEU A 471 24.25 -24.49 -22.90
CA LEU A 471 23.39 -24.24 -21.73
C LEU A 471 24.22 -24.32 -20.44
N PRO A 472 23.92 -23.48 -19.42
CA PRO A 472 24.55 -23.57 -18.10
C PRO A 472 24.24 -24.89 -17.38
N ASP A 473 25.18 -25.37 -16.55
CA ASP A 473 25.04 -26.59 -15.73
C ASP A 473 23.82 -26.57 -14.76
N ASP A 474 23.30 -25.39 -14.44
CA ASP A 474 22.12 -25.16 -13.58
C ASP A 474 20.83 -24.86 -14.37
N GLN A 475 20.80 -25.07 -15.68
CA GLN A 475 19.66 -24.73 -16.53
C GLN A 475 18.35 -25.41 -16.08
N TRP A 476 18.38 -26.68 -15.67
CA TRP A 476 17.20 -27.39 -15.14
C TRP A 476 16.61 -26.71 -13.88
N ILE A 477 17.45 -26.12 -13.03
CA ILE A 477 17.04 -25.35 -11.86
C ILE A 477 16.38 -24.04 -12.31
N ARG A 478 16.91 -23.40 -13.37
CA ARG A 478 16.33 -22.18 -13.94
C ARG A 478 14.96 -22.43 -14.57
N GLU A 479 14.76 -23.58 -15.22
CA GLU A 479 13.44 -24.01 -15.71
C GLU A 479 12.46 -24.17 -14.56
N LEU A 480 12.81 -24.96 -13.54
CA LEU A 480 12.00 -25.17 -12.33
C LEU A 480 11.57 -23.85 -11.67
N VAL A 481 12.54 -22.97 -11.40
CA VAL A 481 12.29 -21.65 -10.79
C VAL A 481 11.41 -20.76 -11.67
N ASN A 482 11.44 -20.94 -13.00
CA ASN A 482 10.58 -20.20 -13.92
C ASN A 482 9.17 -20.78 -14.00
N TRP A 483 9.01 -22.10 -13.98
CA TRP A 483 7.71 -22.77 -13.91
C TRP A 483 7.00 -22.51 -12.57
N GLU A 484 7.75 -22.46 -11.46
CA GLU A 484 7.26 -22.03 -10.14
C GLU A 484 6.66 -20.62 -10.18
N ARG A 485 7.33 -19.67 -10.86
CA ARG A 485 6.82 -18.30 -11.05
C ARG A 485 5.57 -18.25 -11.93
N ILE A 486 5.44 -19.15 -12.91
CA ILE A 486 4.24 -19.31 -13.72
C ILE A 486 3.07 -19.76 -12.85
N SER A 487 3.25 -20.75 -11.97
CA SER A 487 2.22 -21.18 -11.03
C SER A 487 1.78 -20.04 -10.09
N TRP A 488 2.70 -19.33 -9.44
CA TRP A 488 2.33 -18.22 -8.56
C TRP A 488 1.65 -17.05 -9.29
N THR A 489 2.00 -16.83 -10.56
CA THR A 489 1.31 -15.83 -11.39
C THR A 489 -0.09 -16.30 -11.76
N ALA A 490 -0.29 -17.61 -11.99
CA ALA A 490 -1.61 -18.21 -12.16
C ALA A 490 -2.48 -18.03 -10.91
N TYR A 491 -1.93 -18.10 -9.69
CA TYR A 491 -2.65 -17.79 -8.44
C TYR A 491 -3.20 -16.37 -8.44
N GLN A 492 -2.32 -15.39 -8.66
CA GLN A 492 -2.71 -13.99 -8.66
C GLN A 492 -3.78 -13.72 -9.73
N MET A 493 -3.65 -14.33 -10.91
CA MET A 493 -4.64 -14.21 -11.98
C MET A 493 -5.97 -14.92 -11.67
N LEU A 494 -5.97 -16.17 -11.23
CA LEU A 494 -7.20 -16.95 -11.05
C LEU A 494 -8.01 -16.53 -9.81
N LEU A 495 -7.35 -16.05 -8.76
CA LEU A 495 -8.02 -15.34 -7.66
C LEU A 495 -8.72 -14.06 -8.17
N SER A 496 -8.03 -13.27 -9.01
CA SER A 496 -8.60 -12.06 -9.62
C SER A 496 -9.75 -12.38 -10.57
N VAL A 497 -9.60 -13.39 -11.44
CA VAL A 497 -10.63 -13.86 -12.38
C VAL A 497 -11.87 -14.34 -11.64
N SER A 498 -11.72 -15.07 -10.53
CA SER A 498 -12.87 -15.55 -9.74
C SER A 498 -13.66 -14.39 -9.11
N ILE A 499 -12.97 -13.34 -8.66
CA ILE A 499 -13.57 -12.18 -7.97
C ILE A 499 -14.13 -11.13 -8.96
N ILE A 500 -13.49 -10.92 -10.12
CA ILE A 500 -14.03 -10.12 -11.24
C ILE A 500 -15.22 -10.85 -11.90
N GLY A 501 -15.09 -12.17 -12.04
CA GLY A 501 -16.04 -13.06 -12.67
C GLY A 501 -15.43 -13.77 -13.88
N PRO A 502 -15.35 -15.12 -13.89
CA PRO A 502 -14.76 -15.86 -15.02
C PRO A 502 -15.37 -15.55 -16.38
N LYS A 503 -16.67 -15.19 -16.41
CA LYS A 503 -17.41 -14.82 -17.63
C LYS A 503 -16.97 -13.50 -18.30
N VAL A 504 -16.09 -12.73 -17.66
CA VAL A 504 -15.41 -11.58 -18.29
C VAL A 504 -14.28 -12.05 -19.21
N PHE A 505 -13.69 -13.22 -18.94
CA PHE A 505 -12.50 -13.74 -19.62
C PHE A 505 -12.79 -14.93 -20.56
N ASP A 506 -13.91 -15.62 -20.34
CA ASP A 506 -14.31 -16.81 -21.11
C ASP A 506 -15.84 -16.78 -21.30
N GLU A 507 -16.32 -16.87 -22.55
CA GLU A 507 -17.75 -16.85 -22.85
C GLU A 507 -18.48 -18.11 -22.37
N PHE A 508 -17.77 -19.25 -22.26
CA PHE A 508 -18.30 -20.54 -21.80
C PHE A 508 -18.32 -20.67 -20.28
N ALA A 509 -17.92 -19.62 -19.55
CA ALA A 509 -17.76 -19.65 -18.11
C ALA A 509 -18.97 -20.12 -17.30
N ASP A 510 -20.21 -19.97 -17.80
CA ASP A 510 -21.40 -20.44 -17.07
C ASP A 510 -21.48 -21.97 -16.93
N GLU A 511 -20.70 -22.74 -17.69
CA GLU A 511 -20.61 -24.20 -17.54
C GLU A 511 -19.86 -24.62 -16.26
N TYR A 512 -18.84 -23.85 -15.86
CA TYR A 512 -17.93 -24.20 -14.77
C TYR A 512 -17.88 -23.18 -13.61
N ARG A 513 -18.44 -21.98 -13.79
CA ARG A 513 -18.51 -20.93 -12.76
C ARG A 513 -19.65 -21.21 -11.79
N GLU A 514 -19.34 -21.34 -10.51
CA GLU A 514 -20.36 -21.37 -9.47
C GLU A 514 -20.61 -19.96 -8.92
N ALA A 515 -21.83 -19.45 -9.16
CA ALA A 515 -22.28 -18.18 -8.60
C ALA A 515 -22.27 -18.22 -7.05
N PRO A 516 -21.98 -17.09 -6.37
CA PRO A 516 -21.82 -17.04 -4.91
C PRO A 516 -23.13 -17.39 -4.17
N LYS A 517 -23.14 -18.55 -3.51
CA LYS A 517 -24.30 -19.09 -2.79
C LYS A 517 -24.27 -18.67 -1.32
N THR A 518 -23.11 -18.82 -0.67
CA THR A 518 -22.93 -18.61 0.77
C THR A 518 -22.70 -17.13 1.11
N GLU A 519 -22.71 -16.80 2.40
CA GLU A 519 -22.25 -15.49 2.88
C GLU A 519 -20.75 -15.27 2.63
N GLY A 520 -19.95 -16.32 2.83
CA GLY A 520 -18.51 -16.33 2.57
C GLY A 520 -18.18 -15.99 1.12
N ASP A 521 -18.89 -16.59 0.16
CA ASP A 521 -18.66 -16.34 -1.27
C ASP A 521 -18.92 -14.87 -1.61
N ARG A 522 -20.02 -14.30 -1.08
CA ARG A 522 -20.41 -12.90 -1.32
C ARG A 522 -19.45 -11.91 -0.66
N ALA A 523 -18.84 -12.29 0.46
CA ALA A 523 -17.81 -11.51 1.13
C ALA A 523 -16.48 -11.56 0.34
N LEU A 524 -16.06 -12.75 -0.10
CA LEU A 524 -14.88 -12.97 -0.94
C LEU A 524 -14.96 -12.21 -2.28
N CYS A 525 -16.14 -12.20 -2.92
CA CYS A 525 -16.42 -11.40 -4.12
C CYS A 525 -16.22 -9.88 -3.96
N ARG A 526 -16.05 -9.39 -2.72
CA ARG A 526 -15.89 -7.98 -2.39
C ARG A 526 -14.62 -7.70 -1.59
N SER A 527 -13.71 -8.69 -1.50
CA SER A 527 -12.50 -8.57 -0.69
C SER A 527 -11.24 -8.22 -1.48
N LEU A 528 -11.13 -8.45 -2.79
CA LEU A 528 -9.85 -8.22 -3.48
C LEU A 528 -9.53 -6.73 -3.66
N LYS A 529 -8.28 -6.34 -3.36
CA LYS A 529 -7.67 -5.08 -3.83
C LYS A 529 -6.79 -5.34 -5.04
N MET A 530 -6.84 -4.42 -5.99
CA MET A 530 -5.91 -4.35 -7.12
C MET A 530 -5.37 -2.94 -7.26
N ARG A 531 -4.26 -2.79 -7.99
CA ARG A 531 -3.66 -1.49 -8.26
C ARG A 531 -4.36 -0.82 -9.44
N LYS A 532 -4.38 0.51 -9.45
CA LYS A 532 -5.00 1.33 -10.49
C LYS A 532 -4.18 2.62 -10.69
N ALA A 533 -3.68 2.84 -11.91
CA ALA A 533 -2.71 3.88 -12.22
C ALA A 533 -3.34 5.26 -12.47
N GLY A 534 -4.63 5.31 -12.80
CA GLY A 534 -5.36 6.53 -13.11
C GLY A 534 -6.87 6.36 -13.10
N GLY A 535 -7.59 7.40 -13.54
CA GLY A 535 -9.07 7.44 -13.58
C GLY A 535 -9.75 7.68 -12.22
N PHE A 536 -9.18 7.15 -11.13
CA PHE A 536 -9.77 7.16 -9.79
C PHE A 536 -8.89 7.86 -8.74
N ALA A 537 -9.50 8.20 -7.61
CA ALA A 537 -8.84 8.73 -6.43
C ALA A 537 -9.46 8.14 -5.15
N ASN A 538 -8.64 7.91 -4.12
CA ASN A 538 -9.06 7.43 -2.81
C ASN A 538 -9.06 8.59 -1.80
N VAL A 539 -10.23 8.89 -1.24
CA VAL A 539 -10.40 9.94 -0.21
C VAL A 539 -10.41 9.31 1.18
N ASN A 540 -9.54 9.78 2.07
CA ASN A 540 -9.55 9.40 3.48
C ASN A 540 -10.76 10.04 4.19
N VAL A 541 -11.74 9.22 4.57
CA VAL A 541 -13.03 9.69 5.13
C VAL A 541 -12.85 10.29 6.52
N PHE A 542 -11.94 9.75 7.35
CA PHE A 542 -11.63 10.31 8.66
C PHE A 542 -11.09 11.75 8.54
N ALA A 543 -10.11 11.97 7.66
CA ALA A 543 -9.52 13.29 7.45
C ALA A 543 -10.51 14.27 6.78
N LEU A 544 -11.32 13.80 5.83
CA LEU A 544 -12.42 14.55 5.21
C LEU A 544 -13.40 15.08 6.29
N VAL A 545 -13.92 14.19 7.15
CA VAL A 545 -14.87 14.54 8.22
C VAL A 545 -14.20 15.45 9.26
N PHE A 546 -12.96 15.17 9.65
CA PHE A 546 -12.22 15.99 10.60
C PHE A 546 -12.06 17.44 10.12
N ILE A 547 -11.61 17.66 8.88
CA ILE A 547 -11.42 19.02 8.35
C ILE A 547 -12.76 19.76 8.25
N ILE A 548 -13.82 19.10 7.76
CA ILE A 548 -15.15 19.72 7.65
C ILE A 548 -15.67 20.12 9.04
N THR A 549 -15.70 19.17 9.98
CA THR A 549 -16.23 19.41 11.34
C THR A 549 -15.43 20.44 12.11
N PHE A 550 -14.09 20.37 12.09
CA PHE A 550 -13.21 21.35 12.74
C PHE A 550 -13.37 22.75 12.13
N SER A 551 -13.40 22.86 10.80
CA SER A 551 -13.55 24.14 10.10
C SER A 551 -14.89 24.80 10.40
N THR A 552 -15.98 24.03 10.39
CA THR A 552 -17.32 24.51 10.75
C THR A 552 -17.38 24.91 12.22
N PHE A 553 -16.86 24.07 13.13
CA PHE A 553 -16.85 24.34 14.56
C PHE A 553 -16.11 25.64 14.90
N ILE A 554 -14.87 25.82 14.43
CA ILE A 554 -14.08 27.03 14.68
C ILE A 554 -14.76 28.28 14.09
N THR A 555 -15.38 28.16 12.91
CA THR A 555 -16.10 29.28 12.27
C THR A 555 -17.33 29.69 13.07
N VAL A 556 -18.16 28.73 13.49
CA VAL A 556 -19.36 29.00 14.31
C VAL A 556 -18.97 29.49 15.70
N PHE A 557 -17.93 28.92 16.31
CA PHE A 557 -17.42 29.35 17.61
C PHE A 557 -16.88 30.79 17.55
N ASN A 558 -16.10 31.16 16.54
CA ASN A 558 -15.64 32.55 16.38
C ASN A 558 -16.80 33.53 16.15
N MET A 559 -17.76 33.18 15.29
CA MET A 559 -18.94 34.02 15.05
C MET A 559 -19.78 34.19 16.32
N THR A 560 -20.01 33.14 17.10
CA THR A 560 -20.80 33.22 18.34
C THR A 560 -20.06 33.95 19.46
N VAL A 561 -18.78 33.66 19.70
CA VAL A 561 -17.99 34.34 20.75
C VAL A 561 -17.78 35.81 20.43
N LEU A 562 -17.20 36.15 19.27
CA LEU A 562 -16.82 37.55 18.99
C LEU A 562 -17.97 38.42 18.51
N ARG A 563 -19.01 37.87 17.86
CA ARG A 563 -20.10 38.68 17.27
C ARG A 563 -21.46 38.52 17.95
N PHE A 564 -21.63 37.59 18.89
CA PHE A 564 -22.91 37.41 19.59
C PHE A 564 -22.75 37.58 21.10
N PHE A 565 -21.88 36.80 21.74
CA PHE A 565 -21.76 36.80 23.20
C PHE A 565 -21.24 38.11 23.80
N ILE A 566 -20.44 38.91 23.07
CA ILE A 566 -20.02 40.27 23.51
C ILE A 566 -21.23 41.20 23.71
N PHE A 567 -22.34 41.01 22.98
CA PHE A 567 -23.56 41.81 23.12
C PHE A 567 -24.48 41.36 24.26
N LEU A 568 -24.30 40.15 24.81
CA LEU A 568 -25.09 39.68 25.95
C LEU A 568 -24.55 40.25 27.26
N SER A 569 -25.33 41.15 27.87
CA SER A 569 -24.99 41.86 29.11
C SER A 569 -24.53 40.94 30.26
N ARG A 570 -25.10 39.74 30.38
CA ARG A 570 -24.72 38.75 31.39
C ARG A 570 -23.34 38.13 31.13
N PHE A 571 -22.99 37.86 29.87
CA PHE A 571 -21.69 37.31 29.48
C PHE A 571 -20.60 38.38 29.62
N ARG A 572 -20.90 39.60 29.18
CA ARG A 572 -20.04 40.76 29.34
C ARG A 572 -19.66 41.01 30.80
N ARG A 573 -20.63 41.00 31.73
CA ARG A 573 -20.37 41.16 33.18
C ARG A 573 -19.43 40.10 33.76
N ALA A 574 -19.37 38.90 33.19
CA ALA A 574 -18.48 37.83 33.65
C ALA A 574 -17.03 37.97 33.15
N LEU A 575 -16.80 38.74 32.07
CA LEU A 575 -15.47 38.98 31.48
C LEU A 575 -14.98 40.43 31.67
N ALA A 576 -15.77 41.27 32.33
CA ALA A 576 -15.36 42.59 32.81
C ALA A 576 -14.25 42.44 33.86
N PRO A 577 -13.26 43.37 33.92
CA PRO A 577 -13.13 44.58 33.10
C PRO A 577 -12.39 44.37 31.76
N ARG A 578 -11.92 43.15 31.45
CA ARG A 578 -11.05 42.88 30.29
C ARG A 578 -11.79 43.01 28.96
N ILE A 579 -13.05 42.59 28.91
CA ILE A 579 -13.90 42.73 27.72
C ILE A 579 -14.27 44.19 27.44
N ASP A 580 -14.35 45.04 28.48
CA ASP A 580 -14.64 46.46 28.31
C ASP A 580 -13.47 47.18 27.64
N ARG A 581 -12.22 46.78 27.94
CA ARG A 581 -11.02 47.26 27.24
C ARG A 581 -11.05 46.92 25.75
N TRP A 582 -11.40 45.67 25.41
CA TRP A 582 -11.63 45.26 24.00
C TRP A 582 -12.69 46.12 23.30
N VAL A 583 -13.76 46.51 23.99
CA VAL A 583 -14.74 47.44 23.41
C VAL A 583 -14.14 48.83 23.21
N GLN A 584 -13.46 49.38 24.22
CA GLN A 584 -12.88 50.73 24.20
C GLN A 584 -11.73 50.91 23.19
N ASP A 585 -10.98 49.85 22.90
CA ASP A 585 -9.91 49.85 21.89
C ASP A 585 -10.47 49.67 20.45
N GLY A 586 -11.79 49.54 20.29
CA GLY A 586 -12.47 49.49 18.99
C GLY A 586 -12.41 50.81 18.23
N ILE A 587 -12.35 50.76 16.90
CA ILE A 587 -12.10 51.93 16.04
C ILE A 587 -13.08 53.10 16.28
N PHE A 588 -14.37 52.82 16.46
CA PHE A 588 -15.38 53.85 16.74
C PHE A 588 -15.28 54.44 18.16
N GLN A 589 -14.82 53.65 19.13
CA GLN A 589 -14.57 54.11 20.50
C GLN A 589 -13.30 54.96 20.60
N LEU A 590 -12.25 54.61 19.85
CA LEU A 590 -11.07 55.46 19.68
C LEU A 590 -11.40 56.76 18.94
N GLN A 591 -12.25 56.71 17.91
CA GLN A 591 -12.73 57.89 17.19
C GLN A 591 -13.56 58.82 18.11
N ARG A 592 -14.50 58.27 18.90
CA ARG A 592 -15.23 59.02 19.92
C ARG A 592 -14.26 59.76 20.85
N ARG A 593 -13.30 59.05 21.43
CA ARG A 593 -12.34 59.62 22.39
C ARG A 593 -11.50 60.75 21.78
N ALA A 594 -11.23 60.70 20.47
CA ALA A 594 -10.55 61.80 19.77
C ALA A 594 -11.46 63.04 19.64
N PHE A 595 -12.75 62.88 19.34
CA PHE A 595 -13.71 63.99 19.34
C PHE A 595 -13.95 64.58 20.74
N GLU A 596 -14.07 63.72 21.76
CA GLU A 596 -14.20 64.15 23.16
C GLU A 596 -12.95 64.90 23.66
N ALA A 597 -11.75 64.53 23.21
CA ALA A 597 -10.51 65.24 23.56
C ALA A 597 -10.45 66.66 22.98
N GLU A 598 -11.10 66.91 21.84
CA GLU A 598 -11.32 68.26 21.28
C GLU A 598 -12.57 68.95 21.87
N GLY A 599 -13.29 68.30 22.80
CA GLY A 599 -14.50 68.83 23.44
C GLY A 599 -15.75 68.81 22.56
N VAL A 600 -15.81 67.95 21.54
CA VAL A 600 -16.87 67.94 20.51
C VAL A 600 -17.76 66.69 20.60
N GLY A 601 -19.07 66.89 20.70
CA GLY A 601 -20.11 65.87 20.64
C GLY A 601 -20.48 65.26 22.00
N ASN A 602 -21.79 65.11 22.26
CA ASN A 602 -22.33 64.46 23.46
C ASN A 602 -22.62 62.99 23.17
N TRP A 603 -21.66 62.12 23.46
CA TRP A 603 -21.75 60.70 23.16
C TRP A 603 -22.50 59.92 24.25
N VAL A 604 -23.35 58.99 23.81
CA VAL A 604 -24.01 57.97 24.63
C VAL A 604 -23.61 56.58 24.16
N ASP A 605 -24.09 55.55 24.86
CA ASP A 605 -23.68 54.16 24.63
C ASP A 605 -22.16 53.98 24.75
N LEU A 606 -21.54 54.69 25.71
CA LEU A 606 -20.09 54.73 25.93
C LEU A 606 -19.49 53.35 26.17
N GLU A 607 -20.26 52.43 26.74
CA GLU A 607 -19.88 51.05 26.92
C GLU A 607 -20.13 50.15 25.70
N LYS A 608 -20.92 50.53 24.67
CA LYS A 608 -21.20 49.66 23.50
C LYS A 608 -20.09 49.73 22.45
N GLU A 609 -20.07 48.79 21.50
CA GLU A 609 -19.06 48.75 20.43
C GLU A 609 -19.14 49.95 19.47
N VAL A 610 -20.36 50.45 19.23
CA VAL A 610 -20.63 51.63 18.42
C VAL A 610 -21.26 52.69 19.32
N PRO A 611 -20.52 53.73 19.76
CA PRO A 611 -21.09 54.88 20.43
C PRO A 611 -21.83 55.77 19.42
N VAL A 612 -22.82 56.52 19.90
CA VAL A 612 -23.62 57.46 19.08
C VAL A 612 -23.80 58.78 19.83
N THR A 613 -24.05 59.87 19.11
CA THR A 613 -24.39 61.17 19.73
C THR A 613 -25.82 61.15 20.28
N MET A 614 -26.13 61.95 21.32
CA MET A 614 -27.48 62.05 21.88
C MET A 614 -28.51 62.51 20.85
N GLU A 615 -28.13 63.51 20.04
CA GLU A 615 -28.96 64.08 18.99
C GLU A 615 -28.24 64.01 17.63
N ARG A 616 -28.85 64.60 16.59
CA ARG A 616 -28.24 64.76 15.25
C ARG A 616 -27.22 65.90 15.25
N GLU A 617 -26.17 65.73 16.05
CA GLU A 617 -25.09 66.70 16.21
C GLU A 617 -24.21 66.76 14.95
N TYR A 618 -23.76 67.97 14.59
CA TYR A 618 -22.88 68.19 13.44
C TYR A 618 -21.42 68.26 13.92
N LEU A 619 -20.65 67.22 13.65
CA LEU A 619 -19.23 67.12 14.01
C LEU A 619 -18.35 67.69 12.89
N ALA A 620 -17.48 68.65 13.22
CA ALA A 620 -16.45 69.13 12.31
C ALA A 620 -15.32 68.08 12.13
N GLU A 621 -14.53 68.17 11.07
CA GLU A 621 -13.37 67.30 10.88
C GLU A 621 -12.33 67.51 12.00
N LEU A 622 -11.70 66.43 12.48
CA LEU A 622 -10.65 66.51 13.49
C LEU A 622 -9.46 67.32 12.97
N PRO A 623 -8.88 68.24 13.76
CA PRO A 623 -7.83 69.12 13.29
C PRO A 623 -6.56 68.33 12.96
N PHE A 624 -5.87 68.70 11.87
CA PHE A 624 -4.52 68.22 11.57
C PHE A 624 -3.50 68.95 12.48
N PRO A 625 -2.84 68.29 13.44
CA PRO A 625 -1.89 68.96 14.32
C PRO A 625 -0.57 69.20 13.60
N SER A 626 -0.39 70.40 13.04
CA SER A 626 0.88 70.84 12.44
C SER A 626 1.92 71.28 13.49
N THR A 627 1.52 71.51 14.75
CA THR A 627 2.41 71.91 15.85
C THR A 627 1.96 71.28 17.18
N VAL A 628 2.90 70.79 17.98
CA VAL A 628 2.62 70.18 19.28
C VAL A 628 2.12 71.25 20.27
N ARG A 629 0.87 71.15 20.72
CA ARG A 629 0.38 71.90 21.89
C ARG A 629 0.86 71.23 23.17
N HIS A 630 1.70 71.91 23.93
CA HIS A 630 1.91 71.57 25.34
C HIS A 630 0.65 71.95 26.13
N VAL A 631 -0.05 70.93 26.66
CA VAL A 631 -1.13 71.15 27.63
C VAL A 631 -0.50 71.55 28.96
N ALA A 632 -0.64 72.83 29.33
CA ALA A 632 -0.23 73.31 30.63
C ALA A 632 -1.23 72.84 31.69
N HIS A 633 -0.76 72.07 32.66
CA HIS A 633 -1.57 71.62 33.79
C HIS A 633 -1.48 72.68 34.89
N GLU A 634 -2.51 73.53 35.03
CA GLU A 634 -2.62 74.38 36.22
C GLU A 634 -2.85 73.48 37.45
N ARG A 635 -1.96 73.61 38.45
CA ARG A 635 -2.19 73.11 39.80
C ARG A 635 -2.38 74.29 40.74
N HIS A 636 -3.48 74.27 41.48
CA HIS A 636 -3.77 75.25 42.50
C HIS A 636 -3.21 74.82 43.88
N VAL A 637 -2.51 75.76 44.52
CA VAL A 637 -2.32 75.94 45.99
C VAL A 637 -1.42 74.94 46.75
N GLY A 638 -0.48 75.51 47.52
CA GLY A 638 0.18 74.87 48.66
C GLY A 638 1.57 75.46 48.97
N ASN A 639 1.65 76.44 49.86
CA ASN A 639 2.93 76.86 50.47
C ASN A 639 3.45 75.74 51.40
N ASP A 640 4.77 75.54 51.44
CA ASP A 640 5.60 75.71 52.64
C ASP A 640 7.11 75.61 52.27
N ASP A 641 7.98 75.99 53.21
CA ASP A 641 9.32 76.55 53.00
C ASP A 641 10.52 75.56 52.99
N LEU A 642 11.63 76.00 52.35
CA LEU A 642 13.05 75.54 52.45
C LEU A 642 13.36 74.13 51.89
N ASP A 643 14.55 73.81 51.33
CA ASP A 643 15.90 74.41 51.43
C ASP A 643 16.69 74.33 50.08
N GLU A 644 17.82 75.04 49.96
CA GLU A 644 18.74 74.99 48.80
C GLU A 644 19.62 73.70 48.78
N ASP A 645 20.05 73.20 47.61
CA ASP A 645 21.40 73.49 47.03
C ASP A 645 21.79 72.61 45.80
N ALA A 646 22.89 72.98 45.14
CA ALA A 646 23.78 72.17 44.28
C ALA A 646 23.39 71.81 42.83
N MET A 647 23.64 72.76 41.94
CA MET A 647 23.87 72.59 40.49
C MET A 647 25.10 71.73 40.15
N LYS A 648 24.96 70.73 39.24
CA LYS A 648 26.05 70.33 38.32
C LYS A 648 25.59 69.52 37.10
N SER A 649 26.29 69.71 35.99
CA SER A 649 26.10 69.04 34.70
C SER A 649 27.10 67.90 34.48
N SER A 650 26.72 66.89 33.70
CA SER A 650 27.64 66.22 32.74
C SER A 650 26.93 65.22 31.81
N SER A 651 27.13 65.44 30.51
CA SER A 651 27.20 64.47 29.39
C SER A 651 26.87 62.98 29.59
N ILE A 652 25.96 62.50 28.74
CA ILE A 652 26.09 61.35 27.81
C ILE A 652 27.30 60.41 28.03
N SER A 653 27.02 59.12 28.14
CA SER A 653 27.81 58.05 27.51
C SER A 653 26.91 56.87 27.13
N ASP A 654 27.02 56.38 25.90
CA ASP A 654 26.40 55.13 25.47
C ASP A 654 26.98 53.92 26.24
N THR A 655 26.27 52.80 26.27
CA THR A 655 26.89 51.51 26.63
C THR A 655 26.24 50.36 25.87
N GLU A 656 27.09 49.60 25.18
CA GLU A 656 26.74 48.46 24.34
C GLU A 656 26.36 47.23 25.19
N CYS A 657 25.46 46.40 24.66
CA CYS A 657 25.09 45.13 25.30
C CYS A 657 26.00 44.00 24.81
N GLU A 658 26.96 43.60 25.65
CA GLU A 658 27.85 42.47 25.34
C GLU A 658 27.27 41.12 25.84
N ARG A 659 27.53 40.05 25.08
CA ARG A 659 27.19 38.66 25.46
C ARG A 659 28.34 38.05 26.26
N THR A 660 28.04 37.12 27.17
CA THR A 660 29.09 36.19 27.67
C THR A 660 28.57 34.82 28.12
N GLN A 661 29.49 33.86 28.07
CA GLN A 661 29.41 32.43 28.40
C GLN A 661 30.71 32.07 29.15
N THR A 662 30.79 31.14 30.10
CA THR A 662 29.83 30.18 30.67
C THR A 662 30.35 29.72 32.05
N GLN A 663 29.62 28.83 32.75
CA GLN A 663 30.02 28.16 34.03
C GLN A 663 29.93 29.07 35.28
N GLY A 664 29.51 28.65 36.47
CA GLY A 664 29.17 27.33 37.01
C GLY A 664 29.20 27.37 38.56
N LEU A 665 28.27 26.65 39.19
CA LEU A 665 28.09 26.35 40.64
C LEU A 665 27.51 27.44 41.59
N GLU A 666 26.35 27.07 42.16
CA GLU A 666 25.89 27.16 43.57
C GLU A 666 25.84 28.55 44.27
N ASP A 667 24.75 28.97 44.95
CA ASP A 667 23.75 28.19 45.71
C ASP A 667 22.28 28.68 45.63
N GLU A 668 21.38 27.88 46.20
CA GLU A 668 19.91 27.96 46.36
C GLU A 668 19.20 29.34 46.39
N PHE A 669 18.07 29.42 45.66
CA PHE A 669 16.84 30.02 46.21
C PHE A 669 15.58 29.32 45.69
N VAL A 670 14.65 29.00 46.60
CA VAL A 670 13.50 28.10 46.37
C VAL A 670 12.23 28.86 45.98
N ILE A 671 11.47 28.34 45.01
CA ILE A 671 10.04 28.66 44.82
C ILE A 671 9.25 27.33 44.77
N PRO A 672 8.18 27.16 45.57
CA PRO A 672 7.50 25.88 45.73
C PRO A 672 6.35 25.65 44.74
N PHE A 673 5.76 24.46 44.88
CA PHE A 673 4.40 24.08 44.44
C PHE A 673 4.26 23.38 43.08
N LEU A 674 4.84 22.19 42.95
CA LEU A 674 4.24 21.08 42.22
C LEU A 674 4.77 19.74 42.77
N GLU A 675 4.01 19.07 43.65
CA GLU A 675 4.17 17.62 43.81
C GLU A 675 2.89 16.93 44.34
N ARG A 676 2.75 15.67 43.92
CA ARG A 676 1.90 14.59 44.48
C ARG A 676 0.38 14.73 44.47
N MET A 677 -0.20 14.02 43.49
CA MET A 677 -0.82 12.74 43.85
C MET A 677 -0.07 11.58 43.20
N ASP A 678 0.70 10.84 43.98
CA ASP A 678 1.16 9.49 43.63
C ASP A 678 -0.01 8.52 43.83
N SER A 679 -0.41 7.76 42.80
CA SER A 679 -1.10 6.49 43.01
C SER A 679 -0.46 5.41 42.14
N LYS A 680 0.08 4.39 42.81
CA LYS A 680 0.78 3.27 42.20
C LYS A 680 -0.18 2.47 41.31
N ALA A 681 -0.03 2.58 39.99
CA ALA A 681 -0.51 1.60 39.04
C ALA A 681 0.70 0.84 38.49
N THR A 682 0.84 -0.43 38.91
CA THR A 682 1.86 -1.33 38.41
C THR A 682 1.66 -1.59 36.92
N LEU A 683 2.74 -1.48 36.13
CA LEU A 683 2.83 -2.06 34.79
C LEU A 683 2.86 -3.60 34.90
N THR A 684 1.69 -4.19 35.16
CA THR A 684 1.42 -5.60 34.86
C THR A 684 1.15 -5.75 33.38
N GLU A 685 1.73 -6.78 32.77
CA GLU A 685 1.49 -7.17 31.37
C GLU A 685 -0.01 -7.17 31.04
N GLU A 686 -0.44 -6.39 30.04
CA GLU A 686 -1.68 -6.70 29.29
C GLU A 686 -1.40 -7.86 28.32
N ARG A 687 -1.05 -9.02 28.91
CA ARG A 687 -1.37 -10.33 28.38
C ARG A 687 -2.83 -10.61 28.75
N ALA A 688 -3.59 -11.18 27.81
CA ALA A 688 -5.06 -11.29 27.85
C ALA A 688 -5.75 -9.92 27.83
N THR A 689 -6.16 -9.43 26.66
CA THR A 689 -7.18 -10.09 25.83
C THR A 689 -6.72 -10.49 24.42
N MET A 690 -5.79 -11.45 24.35
CA MET A 690 -5.96 -12.53 23.38
C MET A 690 -7.22 -13.32 23.75
N ALA A 691 -8.40 -12.79 23.39
CA ALA A 691 -9.47 -13.67 22.97
C ALA A 691 -8.90 -14.47 21.81
N SER A 692 -8.86 -15.80 21.97
CA SER A 692 -8.13 -16.71 21.09
C SER A 692 -8.34 -16.33 19.62
N ILE A 693 -7.31 -15.74 19.01
CA ILE A 693 -7.24 -15.62 17.56
C ILE A 693 -6.91 -17.03 17.10
N THR A 694 -7.94 -17.86 16.98
CA THR A 694 -7.90 -19.08 16.19
C THR A 694 -7.77 -18.67 14.72
N ASP A 695 -6.58 -18.19 14.38
CA ASP A 695 -6.07 -18.34 13.02
C ASP A 695 -6.18 -19.83 12.72
N VAL A 696 -7.02 -20.17 11.74
CA VAL A 696 -7.37 -21.54 11.37
C VAL A 696 -6.10 -22.35 11.04
N CYS A 697 -4.99 -21.66 10.74
CA CYS A 697 -3.70 -22.17 10.33
C CYS A 697 -2.63 -22.13 11.46
N VAL A 698 -3.05 -22.00 12.72
CA VAL A 698 -2.15 -21.94 13.91
C VAL A 698 -2.47 -23.02 14.96
N LYS A 699 -3.37 -23.97 14.66
CA LYS A 699 -3.62 -25.16 15.49
C LYS A 699 -2.69 -26.32 15.13
#